data_AF-A0A416QZI5-F1
#
_entry.id   AF-A0A416QZI5-F1
#
_cell.length_a   1.000
_cell.length_b   1.000
_cell.length_c   1.000
_cell.angle_alpha   90.00
_cell.angle_beta   90.00
_cell.angle_gamma   90.00
#
_symmetry.space_group_name_H-M   'P 1'
#
loop_
_entity.id
_entity.type
_entity.pdbx_description
1 polymer ?
#
loop_
_entity_poly.entity_id
_entity_poly.type
_entity_poly.pdbx_seq_one_letter_code
_entity_poly.pdbx_strand_id
1 'polypeptide(L)'
;MKHTAAKFLRRTAAFTLAVLLALPTVYADAGEKKLQTSADLTDGLTYRNTVTVNNSKRVESFSMELSQDSEAYPILLQASGTVYGAATINKAVSYAQSLGYHVLGAINTDFFSTASGVPIGIVIEDGVYKSSAEHEDAMLITDGVVSLCEDPVVTMALYNQRTGSTVNPHHLNKWRSSTGGLYLLNEDFSTVSTRASGDGWYVRMKLVGGDDPLGIWGSGDTTLGVNSTLSLEVTELIRSDEAITIGEDEYILTAHDDSGYGYVYDSFRVGDRITLTTTCTDEALSKAQWAGGVGDIMVKDGKMTDSSSWTYTGDGRQPRTALGVKADGTLVVYAVDGRQSNYSNGLSQKDLADEMLKQGCVWAVNLDGGGSTAISVWMPGQSGPAVHNLPSDGKPRSCATYLLLVTDDKGDGTPSRLALAEDGLTVLSGTSVPLPKTVVLDSGLNILSQTADDASVTSQGLGTIENGVYTAGTRAGTDTLTLTSRSLGVEGTAQIHVVNSLTSLTVSREGSSSALTSLTVKPGEKVQLSVTGSYWGRTALRDWSGVSWTVTGDVGTVDENGLFTASQNGGSGSITATAGGVSQTIQVGFNSVHNDVPPGHWAYDAVEYCYAHGITSGISATEFGADYQIQRADFMLMLYNTVGQPAVTSGCTFTDVYPTDYYYTAISWGQSIGLAAGVGNGLYAPHEPVNREQAFTILRQFMPLVGKECPDASLSVLDVYPDKDQIADYAKGHAATLVAQGIVSGGDSGIDPKGLLSRAQMAVMLMNIMTFTPKTDVPTDPVDPPASTLTLDQSELSLTSGQSAVLKATLDPAVEGASITWSSSNPAVAAVSSQGAVTNLYAGEGTATATITASWNGQSASCTVTCAPAAQVGKVVNAEAGLNVRSGPGTDYSVIGGLTNGTQVVVLEVKDGWCHVLYANKSGQAAIGYVSGSYLEVTQRTN
;
A
#
# COMPACT_ATOMS: atom_id res chain seq x y z
N MET A 1 -43.41 -25.80 -7.45
CA MET A 1 -44.12 -25.26 -6.26
C MET A 1 -43.53 -25.70 -4.92
N LYS A 2 -42.96 -26.91 -4.74
CA LYS A 2 -42.25 -27.28 -3.50
C LYS A 2 -40.86 -26.62 -3.32
N HIS A 3 -40.14 -26.33 -4.42
CA HIS A 3 -38.85 -25.61 -4.36
C HIS A 3 -38.95 -24.13 -3.98
N THR A 4 -40.08 -23.47 -4.27
CA THR A 4 -40.28 -22.04 -3.99
C THR A 4 -40.60 -21.78 -2.52
N ALA A 5 -41.32 -22.69 -1.87
CA ALA A 5 -41.61 -22.62 -0.43
C ALA A 5 -40.37 -22.89 0.44
N ALA A 6 -39.48 -23.79 0.00
CA ALA A 6 -38.21 -24.07 0.68
C ALA A 6 -37.25 -22.86 0.65
N LYS A 7 -37.15 -22.14 -0.49
CA LYS A 7 -36.37 -20.88 -0.57
C LYS A 7 -36.95 -19.79 0.33
N PHE A 8 -38.28 -19.68 0.46
CA PHE A 8 -38.91 -18.67 1.31
C PHE A 8 -38.73 -18.96 2.81
N LEU A 9 -38.91 -20.22 3.25
CA LEU A 9 -38.64 -20.62 4.64
C LEU A 9 -37.15 -20.55 5.00
N ARG A 10 -36.23 -20.86 4.05
CA ARG A 10 -34.79 -20.68 4.26
C ARG A 10 -34.40 -19.20 4.41
N ARG A 11 -35.02 -18.28 3.66
CA ARG A 11 -34.80 -16.83 3.81
C ARG A 11 -35.25 -16.29 5.17
N THR A 12 -36.37 -16.78 5.72
CA THR A 12 -36.81 -16.38 7.07
C THR A 12 -35.95 -17.03 8.16
N ALA A 13 -35.51 -18.28 7.97
CA ALA A 13 -34.63 -18.98 8.91
C ALA A 13 -33.21 -18.39 8.93
N ALA A 14 -32.62 -18.05 7.78
CA ALA A 14 -31.33 -17.37 7.67
C ALA A 14 -31.37 -15.97 8.30
N PHE A 15 -32.47 -15.22 8.12
CA PHE A 15 -32.65 -13.94 8.81
C PHE A 15 -32.82 -14.10 10.33
N THR A 16 -33.53 -15.14 10.78
CA THR A 16 -33.66 -15.44 12.21
C THR A 16 -32.33 -15.94 12.81
N LEU A 17 -31.51 -16.65 12.04
CA LEU A 17 -30.18 -17.11 12.42
C LEU A 17 -29.17 -15.94 12.45
N ALA A 18 -29.22 -15.02 11.49
CA ALA A 18 -28.43 -13.78 11.50
C ALA A 18 -28.78 -12.89 12.70
N VAL A 19 -30.06 -12.82 13.09
CA VAL A 19 -30.50 -12.13 14.32
C VAL A 19 -30.06 -12.90 15.59
N LEU A 20 -30.02 -14.23 15.57
CA LEU A 20 -29.52 -15.07 16.68
C LEU A 20 -28.00 -15.04 16.82
N LEU A 21 -27.25 -14.90 15.72
CA LEU A 21 -25.79 -14.72 15.66
C LEU A 21 -25.35 -13.28 15.98
N ALA A 22 -26.28 -12.31 15.86
CA ALA A 22 -26.12 -10.93 16.32
C ALA A 22 -26.37 -10.75 17.83
N LEU A 23 -26.88 -11.78 18.52
CA LEU A 23 -26.80 -11.81 19.98
C LEU A 23 -25.32 -11.93 20.36
N PRO A 24 -24.82 -11.20 21.37
CA PRO A 24 -23.45 -11.37 21.83
C PRO A 24 -23.31 -12.81 22.35
N THR A 25 -22.80 -13.71 21.52
CA THR A 25 -22.32 -14.99 21.98
C THR A 25 -21.22 -14.69 22.97
N VAL A 26 -21.44 -15.05 24.23
CA VAL A 26 -20.48 -14.88 25.32
C VAL A 26 -19.36 -15.89 25.14
N TYR A 27 -18.53 -15.71 24.12
CA TYR A 27 -17.22 -16.31 24.06
C TYR A 27 -16.25 -15.33 24.71
N ALA A 28 -15.48 -15.83 25.67
CA ALA A 28 -14.42 -15.05 26.29
C ALA A 28 -13.29 -14.96 25.26
N ASP A 29 -13.09 -13.82 24.64
CA ASP A 29 -11.94 -13.60 23.74
C ASP A 29 -10.61 -13.78 24.54
N ALA A 30 -9.47 -13.98 23.87
CA ALA A 30 -8.13 -13.97 24.47
C ALA A 30 -7.75 -12.53 24.83
N GLY A 31 -8.48 -11.95 25.78
CA GLY A 31 -8.38 -10.57 26.16
C GLY A 31 -9.75 -9.94 26.34
N GLU A 32 -9.76 -8.72 26.84
CA GLU A 32 -11.00 -7.94 26.92
C GLU A 32 -11.33 -7.40 25.52
N LYS A 33 -12.39 -7.91 24.89
CA LYS A 33 -12.89 -7.40 23.61
C LYS A 33 -13.36 -5.96 23.73
N LYS A 34 -12.90 -5.14 22.78
CA LYS A 34 -13.24 -3.71 22.69
C LYS A 34 -14.15 -3.42 21.50
N LEU A 35 -13.86 -4.04 20.37
CA LEU A 35 -14.64 -3.93 19.13
C LEU A 35 -14.70 -5.28 18.45
N GLN A 36 -15.81 -5.57 17.78
CA GLN A 36 -15.94 -6.70 16.88
C GLN A 36 -16.97 -6.37 15.80
N THR A 37 -16.53 -6.35 14.55
CA THR A 37 -17.38 -6.24 13.37
C THR A 37 -17.56 -7.64 12.79
N SER A 38 -18.79 -8.00 12.44
CA SER A 38 -19.10 -9.29 11.79
C SER A 38 -19.84 -9.07 10.48
N ALA A 39 -19.54 -9.87 9.46
CA ALA A 39 -20.22 -9.84 8.18
C ALA A 39 -20.43 -11.27 7.66
N ASP A 40 -21.65 -11.57 7.21
CA ASP A 40 -21.94 -12.83 6.53
C ASP A 40 -21.52 -12.72 5.05
N LEU A 41 -20.60 -13.58 4.64
CA LEU A 41 -20.11 -13.63 3.26
C LEU A 41 -21.07 -14.45 2.41
N THR A 42 -21.43 -15.64 2.85
CA THR A 42 -22.52 -16.44 2.28
C THR A 42 -23.20 -17.22 3.40
N ASP A 43 -24.26 -17.97 3.10
CA ASP A 43 -24.94 -18.80 4.09
C ASP A 43 -23.95 -19.79 4.71
N GLY A 44 -23.81 -19.76 6.04
CA GLY A 44 -22.86 -20.59 6.77
C GLY A 44 -21.39 -20.12 6.75
N LEU A 45 -21.04 -18.98 6.15
CA LEU A 45 -19.69 -18.40 6.19
C LEU A 45 -19.69 -16.97 6.74
N THR A 46 -19.19 -16.79 7.96
CA THR A 46 -19.13 -15.50 8.64
C THR A 46 -17.70 -15.04 8.85
N TYR A 47 -17.40 -13.80 8.47
CA TYR A 47 -16.16 -13.10 8.77
C TYR A 47 -16.29 -12.24 10.04
N ARG A 48 -15.21 -12.15 10.83
CA ARG A 48 -15.13 -11.25 11.99
C ARG A 48 -13.77 -10.54 12.05
N ASN A 49 -13.80 -9.25 12.36
CA ASN A 49 -12.62 -8.49 12.78
C ASN A 49 -12.79 -8.05 14.22
N THR A 50 -11.83 -8.38 15.08
CA THR A 50 -11.91 -8.16 16.52
C THR A 50 -10.70 -7.37 17.01
N VAL A 51 -10.94 -6.36 17.86
CA VAL A 51 -9.90 -5.67 18.63
C VAL A 51 -10.02 -6.06 20.10
N THR A 52 -8.96 -6.65 20.65
CA THR A 52 -8.91 -7.11 22.04
C THR A 52 -7.75 -6.48 22.80
N VAL A 53 -7.87 -6.49 24.14
CA VAL A 53 -6.77 -6.21 25.05
C VAL A 53 -6.32 -7.51 25.69
N ASN A 54 -5.22 -8.08 25.18
CA ASN A 54 -4.60 -9.28 25.71
C ASN A 54 -3.36 -8.88 26.53
N ASN A 55 -3.32 -9.23 27.82
CA ASN A 55 -2.16 -8.93 28.69
C ASN A 55 -1.71 -7.46 28.62
N SER A 56 -2.66 -6.52 28.68
CA SER A 56 -2.45 -5.06 28.56
C SER A 56 -1.88 -4.60 27.21
N LYS A 57 -1.98 -5.42 26.17
CA LYS A 57 -1.54 -5.11 24.80
C LYS A 57 -2.73 -5.15 23.84
N ARG A 58 -2.75 -4.23 22.89
CA ARG A 58 -3.74 -4.24 21.80
C ARG A 58 -3.41 -5.39 20.86
N VAL A 59 -4.43 -6.17 20.50
CA VAL A 59 -4.35 -7.23 19.50
C VAL A 59 -5.48 -7.02 18.52
N GLU A 60 -5.16 -7.11 17.24
CA GLU A 60 -6.12 -7.09 16.16
C GLU A 60 -6.11 -8.45 15.45
N SER A 61 -7.29 -9.06 15.37
CA SER A 61 -7.47 -10.38 14.80
C SER A 61 -8.63 -10.44 13.83
N PHE A 62 -8.59 -11.47 13.01
CA PHE A 62 -9.47 -11.71 11.90
C PHE A 62 -9.82 -13.19 11.88
N SER A 63 -11.10 -13.51 11.73
CA SER A 63 -11.54 -14.89 11.64
C SER A 63 -12.57 -15.09 10.55
N MET A 64 -12.59 -16.28 9.97
CA MET A 64 -13.71 -16.78 9.19
C MET A 64 -14.17 -18.10 9.80
N GLU A 65 -15.47 -18.22 10.02
CA GLU A 65 -16.10 -19.44 10.49
C GLU A 65 -16.98 -20.02 9.38
N LEU A 66 -16.66 -21.26 8.98
CA LEU A 66 -17.35 -21.97 7.92
C LEU A 66 -18.09 -23.18 8.51
N SER A 67 -19.41 -23.11 8.51
CA SER A 67 -20.29 -24.21 8.90
C SER A 67 -20.27 -25.33 7.86
N GLN A 68 -20.47 -26.58 8.30
CA GLN A 68 -20.49 -27.75 7.40
C GLN A 68 -21.66 -27.75 6.41
N ASP A 69 -22.73 -27.01 6.71
CA ASP A 69 -23.91 -26.89 5.84
C ASP A 69 -23.84 -25.69 4.88
N SER A 70 -22.70 -24.98 4.87
CA SER A 70 -22.47 -23.87 3.94
C SER A 70 -22.37 -24.35 2.48
N GLU A 71 -22.77 -23.47 1.56
CA GLU A 71 -22.49 -23.63 0.12
C GLU A 71 -21.04 -23.24 -0.23
N ALA A 72 -20.30 -22.69 0.73
CA ALA A 72 -18.86 -22.51 0.62
C ALA A 72 -18.12 -23.74 1.18
N TYR A 73 -16.95 -24.02 0.62
CA TYR A 73 -16.11 -25.14 1.03
C TYR A 73 -14.63 -24.76 0.94
N PRO A 74 -13.76 -25.40 1.75
CA PRO A 74 -12.33 -25.12 1.74
C PRO A 74 -11.62 -25.92 0.64
N ILE A 75 -10.59 -25.32 0.03
CA ILE A 75 -9.60 -25.98 -0.85
C ILE A 75 -8.19 -25.54 -0.46
N LEU A 76 -7.16 -26.30 -0.85
CA LEU A 76 -5.76 -25.89 -0.72
C LEU A 76 -5.10 -25.76 -2.09
N LEU A 77 -4.23 -24.76 -2.23
CA LEU A 77 -3.46 -24.53 -3.46
C LEU A 77 -2.06 -24.02 -3.18
N GLN A 78 -1.12 -24.43 -4.04
CA GLN A 78 0.20 -23.86 -4.22
C GLN A 78 0.10 -22.56 -5.00
N ALA A 79 0.63 -21.50 -4.40
CA ALA A 79 0.46 -20.15 -4.92
C ALA A 79 1.20 -19.91 -6.25
N SER A 80 2.28 -20.65 -6.50
CA SER A 80 3.11 -20.56 -7.70
C SER A 80 2.66 -21.48 -8.85
N GLY A 81 1.68 -22.35 -8.62
CA GLY A 81 1.28 -23.41 -9.55
C GLY A 81 2.19 -24.65 -9.56
N THR A 82 3.34 -24.57 -8.87
CA THR A 82 4.27 -25.69 -8.64
C THR A 82 4.77 -25.66 -7.20
N VAL A 83 5.27 -26.80 -6.71
CA VAL A 83 5.87 -26.99 -5.37
C VAL A 83 7.08 -26.09 -5.17
N TYR A 84 7.88 -25.87 -6.22
CA TYR A 84 8.98 -24.92 -6.20
C TYR A 84 8.48 -23.51 -6.51
N GLY A 85 8.80 -22.58 -5.61
CA GLY A 85 8.36 -21.19 -5.69
C GLY A 85 7.34 -20.84 -4.61
N ALA A 86 7.13 -19.54 -4.45
CA ALA A 86 6.16 -18.99 -3.53
C ALA A 86 5.50 -17.78 -4.19
N ALA A 87 4.28 -17.48 -3.81
CA ALA A 87 3.56 -16.32 -4.30
C ALA A 87 2.71 -15.70 -3.19
N THR A 88 2.37 -14.43 -3.34
CA THR A 88 1.56 -13.72 -2.34
C THR A 88 0.13 -14.24 -2.34
N ILE A 89 -0.60 -14.00 -1.24
CA ILE A 89 -2.01 -14.39 -1.12
C ILE A 89 -2.87 -13.83 -2.25
N ASN A 90 -2.61 -12.61 -2.72
CA ASN A 90 -3.33 -12.01 -3.86
C ASN A 90 -3.12 -12.83 -5.13
N LYS A 91 -1.89 -13.29 -5.39
CA LYS A 91 -1.58 -14.12 -6.55
C LYS A 91 -2.19 -15.51 -6.42
N ALA A 92 -2.23 -16.09 -5.22
CA ALA A 92 -2.93 -17.35 -4.96
C ALA A 92 -4.45 -17.23 -5.23
N VAL A 93 -5.08 -16.14 -4.78
CA VAL A 93 -6.50 -15.84 -5.06
C VAL A 93 -6.74 -15.68 -6.56
N SER A 94 -5.93 -14.87 -7.26
CA SER A 94 -6.06 -14.69 -8.71
C SER A 94 -5.82 -15.99 -9.48
N TYR A 95 -4.87 -16.82 -9.03
CA TYR A 95 -4.63 -18.13 -9.61
C TYR A 95 -5.86 -19.03 -9.44
N ALA A 96 -6.42 -19.14 -8.23
CA ALA A 96 -7.64 -19.91 -8.00
C ALA A 96 -8.82 -19.41 -8.85
N GLN A 97 -9.00 -18.08 -8.95
CA GLN A 97 -10.01 -17.49 -9.83
C GLN A 97 -9.79 -17.84 -11.31
N SER A 98 -8.52 -17.90 -11.77
CA SER A 98 -8.18 -18.32 -13.14
C SER A 98 -8.51 -19.80 -13.41
N LEU A 99 -8.47 -20.64 -12.38
CA LEU A 99 -8.93 -22.03 -12.43
C LEU A 99 -10.46 -22.16 -12.38
N GLY A 100 -11.18 -21.03 -12.23
CA GLY A 100 -12.63 -20.97 -12.25
C GLY A 100 -13.30 -21.00 -10.88
N TYR A 101 -12.54 -20.96 -9.78
CA TYR A 101 -13.09 -20.88 -8.42
C TYR A 101 -13.63 -19.48 -8.09
N HIS A 102 -14.76 -19.42 -7.39
CA HIS A 102 -15.25 -18.17 -6.79
C HIS A 102 -14.75 -18.05 -5.36
N VAL A 103 -13.67 -17.30 -5.16
CA VAL A 103 -12.98 -17.18 -3.86
C VAL A 103 -13.69 -16.17 -2.97
N LEU A 104 -14.08 -16.57 -1.76
CA LEU A 104 -14.67 -15.70 -0.75
C LEU A 104 -13.67 -15.30 0.34
N GLY A 105 -12.69 -16.15 0.62
CA GLY A 105 -11.61 -15.83 1.54
C GLY A 105 -10.40 -16.73 1.37
N ALA A 106 -9.25 -16.32 1.93
CA ALA A 106 -8.03 -17.10 1.90
C ALA A 106 -7.12 -16.79 3.10
N ILE A 107 -6.27 -17.73 3.48
CA ILE A 107 -5.25 -17.59 4.52
C ILE A 107 -4.00 -18.43 4.18
N ASN A 108 -2.81 -18.01 4.61
CA ASN A 108 -1.59 -18.79 4.43
C ASN A 108 -1.60 -20.06 5.33
N THR A 109 -0.81 -21.08 4.96
CA THR A 109 -0.84 -22.38 5.66
C THR A 109 0.54 -22.91 6.05
N ASP A 110 1.12 -23.77 5.21
CA ASP A 110 2.28 -24.59 5.52
C ASP A 110 3.54 -23.76 5.80
N PHE A 111 4.45 -24.35 6.58
CA PHE A 111 5.82 -23.88 6.66
C PHE A 111 6.54 -24.20 5.36
N PHE A 112 7.55 -23.41 5.03
CA PHE A 112 8.27 -23.56 3.77
C PHE A 112 9.70 -23.04 3.87
N SER A 113 10.54 -23.53 2.98
CA SER A 113 11.87 -22.95 2.80
C SER A 113 11.74 -21.58 2.13
N THR A 114 12.06 -20.50 2.84
CA THR A 114 11.99 -19.14 2.29
C THR A 114 12.97 -18.89 1.13
N ALA A 115 13.98 -19.74 0.97
CA ALA A 115 14.93 -19.67 -0.13
C ALA A 115 14.39 -20.25 -1.44
N SER A 116 13.56 -21.31 -1.36
CA SER A 116 13.05 -22.03 -2.54
C SER A 116 11.54 -21.93 -2.74
N GLY A 117 10.80 -21.54 -1.70
CA GLY A 117 9.33 -21.62 -1.67
C GLY A 117 8.78 -23.03 -1.45
N VAL A 118 9.64 -24.06 -1.33
CA VAL A 118 9.19 -25.45 -1.21
C VAL A 118 8.53 -25.66 0.17
N PRO A 119 7.26 -26.16 0.22
CA PRO A 119 6.57 -26.47 1.46
C PRO A 119 7.29 -27.59 2.22
N ILE A 120 7.26 -27.53 3.55
CA ILE A 120 7.82 -28.57 4.41
C ILE A 120 6.84 -29.74 4.50
N GLY A 121 5.56 -29.47 4.69
CA GLY A 121 4.53 -30.49 4.77
C GLY A 121 4.10 -31.10 3.43
N ILE A 122 3.09 -31.96 3.55
CA ILE A 122 2.48 -32.68 2.44
C ILE A 122 1.70 -31.71 1.56
N VAL A 123 1.66 -31.97 0.25
CA VAL A 123 0.72 -31.29 -0.63
C VAL A 123 -0.07 -32.32 -1.42
N ILE A 124 -1.38 -32.28 -1.26
CA ILE A 124 -2.35 -32.90 -2.16
C ILE A 124 -3.24 -31.80 -2.73
N GLU A 125 -3.39 -31.77 -4.05
CA GLU A 125 -4.27 -30.83 -4.75
C GLU A 125 -5.19 -31.58 -5.69
N ASP A 126 -6.49 -31.49 -5.44
CA ASP A 126 -7.54 -32.18 -6.21
C ASP A 126 -7.24 -33.68 -6.40
N GLY A 127 -6.80 -34.33 -5.31
CA GLY A 127 -6.46 -35.75 -5.27
C GLY A 127 -5.06 -36.11 -5.81
N VAL A 128 -4.32 -35.16 -6.38
CA VAL A 128 -2.95 -35.37 -6.87
C VAL A 128 -1.95 -35.20 -5.72
N TYR A 129 -1.17 -36.25 -5.44
CA TYR A 129 -0.10 -36.23 -4.44
C TYR A 129 1.14 -35.54 -5.02
N LYS A 130 1.33 -34.27 -4.63
CA LYS A 130 2.34 -33.38 -5.23
C LYS A 130 3.61 -33.24 -4.40
N SER A 131 3.59 -33.47 -3.10
CA SER A 131 4.77 -33.27 -2.23
C SER A 131 4.66 -34.09 -0.96
N SER A 132 5.77 -34.69 -0.50
CA SER A 132 5.85 -35.47 0.75
C SER A 132 5.81 -34.62 2.03
N ALA A 133 5.57 -35.22 3.20
CA ALA A 133 5.27 -34.50 4.45
C ALA A 133 6.46 -34.01 5.29
N GLU A 134 7.69 -34.50 5.08
CA GLU A 134 8.89 -34.17 5.87
C GLU A 134 8.71 -34.12 7.41
N HIS A 135 7.87 -35.01 7.96
CA HIS A 135 7.53 -35.13 9.40
C HIS A 135 6.65 -34.02 9.98
N GLU A 136 6.00 -33.19 9.15
CA GLU A 136 4.98 -32.25 9.60
C GLU A 136 3.60 -32.92 9.61
N ASP A 137 2.79 -32.57 10.60
CA ASP A 137 1.37 -32.92 10.63
C ASP A 137 0.64 -32.27 9.44
N ALA A 138 -0.55 -32.75 9.10
CA ALA A 138 -1.32 -32.22 7.98
C ALA A 138 -2.78 -31.93 8.31
N MET A 139 -3.30 -30.87 7.71
CA MET A 139 -4.74 -30.73 7.51
C MET A 139 -5.12 -31.50 6.24
N LEU A 140 -6.25 -32.19 6.29
CA LEU A 140 -6.86 -32.90 5.16
C LEU A 140 -8.23 -32.31 4.87
N ILE A 141 -8.62 -32.30 3.61
CA ILE A 141 -9.97 -31.92 3.17
C ILE A 141 -10.53 -33.04 2.30
N THR A 142 -11.65 -33.60 2.73
CA THR A 142 -12.38 -34.66 2.01
C THR A 142 -13.86 -34.29 2.00
N ASP A 143 -14.46 -34.14 0.82
CA ASP A 143 -15.87 -33.78 0.66
C ASP A 143 -16.26 -32.52 1.46
N GLY A 144 -15.36 -31.51 1.45
CA GLY A 144 -15.53 -30.25 2.19
C GLY A 144 -15.28 -30.33 3.70
N VAL A 145 -15.04 -31.51 4.27
CA VAL A 145 -14.76 -31.71 5.70
C VAL A 145 -13.27 -31.60 5.97
N VAL A 146 -12.90 -30.73 6.93
CA VAL A 146 -11.51 -30.57 7.38
C VAL A 146 -11.21 -31.50 8.56
N SER A 147 -10.13 -32.27 8.46
CA SER A 147 -9.63 -33.14 9.52
C SER A 147 -8.12 -33.00 9.71
N LEU A 148 -7.63 -33.48 10.84
CA LEU A 148 -6.20 -33.49 11.17
C LEU A 148 -5.62 -34.90 10.96
N CYS A 149 -4.44 -34.98 10.35
CA CYS A 149 -3.63 -36.18 10.23
C CYS A 149 -2.28 -35.94 10.88
N GLU A 150 -2.01 -36.63 11.98
CA GLU A 150 -0.71 -36.62 12.64
C GLU A 150 0.28 -37.51 11.85
N ASP A 151 1.52 -37.04 11.66
CA ASP A 151 2.60 -37.77 10.96
C ASP A 151 2.12 -38.49 9.66
N PRO A 152 1.60 -37.76 8.66
CA PRO A 152 1.06 -38.35 7.43
C PRO A 152 2.14 -39.09 6.62
N VAL A 153 1.90 -40.38 6.35
CA VAL A 153 2.83 -41.24 5.59
C VAL A 153 2.21 -41.73 4.29
N VAL A 154 2.86 -41.39 3.17
CA VAL A 154 2.62 -42.00 1.85
C VAL A 154 3.93 -42.63 1.38
N THR A 155 3.97 -43.96 1.33
CA THR A 155 5.15 -44.70 0.88
C THR A 155 5.18 -44.74 -0.64
N MET A 156 6.34 -44.45 -1.24
CA MET A 156 6.58 -44.61 -2.67
C MET A 156 7.48 -45.83 -2.94
N ALA A 157 7.17 -46.58 -3.98
CA ALA A 157 7.99 -47.70 -4.43
C ALA A 157 8.09 -47.71 -5.97
N LEU A 158 9.33 -47.79 -6.47
CA LEU A 158 9.68 -47.96 -7.87
C LEU A 158 10.12 -49.41 -8.08
N TYR A 159 9.20 -50.25 -8.56
CA TYR A 159 9.48 -51.65 -8.87
C TYR A 159 9.99 -51.80 -10.31
N ASN A 160 11.22 -52.29 -10.46
CA ASN A 160 11.82 -52.54 -11.77
C ASN A 160 11.48 -53.96 -12.25
N GLN A 161 10.69 -54.06 -13.31
CA GLN A 161 10.18 -55.34 -13.80
C GLN A 161 11.27 -56.24 -14.40
N ARG A 162 12.39 -55.67 -14.87
CA ARG A 162 13.51 -56.44 -15.42
C ARG A 162 14.27 -57.17 -14.32
N THR A 163 14.55 -56.49 -13.22
CA THR A 163 15.40 -57.01 -12.12
C THR A 163 14.59 -57.64 -11.00
N GLY A 164 13.31 -57.29 -10.88
CA GLY A 164 12.48 -57.61 -9.71
C GLY A 164 12.85 -56.83 -8.45
N SER A 165 13.69 -55.78 -8.57
CA SER A 165 14.12 -54.96 -7.43
C SER A 165 13.18 -53.77 -7.21
N THR A 166 13.05 -53.35 -5.95
CA THR A 166 12.28 -52.16 -5.57
C THR A 166 13.20 -51.09 -4.98
N VAL A 167 13.02 -49.85 -5.40
CA VAL A 167 13.65 -48.66 -4.81
C VAL A 167 12.56 -47.82 -4.17
N ASN A 168 12.76 -47.35 -2.94
CA ASN A 168 11.79 -46.52 -2.23
C ASN A 168 12.34 -45.09 -2.12
N PRO A 169 11.88 -44.14 -2.94
CA PRO A 169 12.23 -42.73 -2.76
C PRO A 169 11.76 -42.24 -1.39
N HIS A 170 12.57 -41.39 -0.75
CA HIS A 170 12.24 -40.82 0.55
C HIS A 170 11.40 -39.55 0.42
N HIS A 171 11.62 -38.79 -0.66
CA HIS A 171 11.01 -37.49 -0.86
C HIS A 171 10.34 -37.39 -2.23
N LEU A 172 9.16 -36.79 -2.27
CA LEU A 172 8.48 -36.39 -3.51
C LEU A 172 8.55 -34.88 -3.62
N ASN A 173 9.10 -34.37 -4.72
CA ASN A 173 9.14 -32.94 -5.06
C ASN A 173 9.73 -32.07 -3.93
N LYS A 174 10.76 -32.57 -3.26
CA LYS A 174 11.55 -31.80 -2.30
C LYS A 174 12.89 -31.41 -2.89
N TRP A 175 13.45 -30.34 -2.34
CA TRP A 175 14.78 -29.90 -2.69
C TRP A 175 15.82 -30.99 -2.36
N ARG A 176 16.59 -31.41 -3.36
CA ARG A 176 17.62 -32.44 -3.19
C ARG A 176 18.73 -31.95 -2.25
N SER A 177 18.92 -32.62 -1.12
CA SER A 177 20.01 -32.34 -0.19
C SER A 177 21.33 -33.01 -0.62
N SER A 178 22.45 -32.34 -0.35
CA SER A 178 23.79 -32.94 -0.46
C SER A 178 24.10 -33.91 0.67
N THR A 179 23.40 -33.83 1.80
CA THR A 179 23.66 -34.64 3.00
C THR A 179 23.01 -36.03 2.98
N GLY A 180 22.25 -36.36 1.93
CA GLY A 180 21.62 -37.67 1.74
C GLY A 180 20.14 -37.60 1.36
N GLY A 181 19.62 -38.70 0.81
CA GLY A 181 18.21 -38.85 0.42
C GLY A 181 18.03 -39.36 -1.01
N LEU A 182 16.86 -39.91 -1.31
CA LEU A 182 16.43 -40.31 -2.64
C LEU A 182 15.19 -39.48 -2.97
N TYR A 183 15.26 -38.72 -4.05
CA TYR A 183 14.25 -37.73 -4.42
C TYR A 183 13.60 -38.16 -5.71
N LEU A 184 12.27 -38.21 -5.73
CA LEU A 184 11.48 -38.34 -6.95
C LEU A 184 10.93 -36.96 -7.29
N LEU A 185 11.25 -36.45 -8.48
CA LEU A 185 10.83 -35.14 -8.96
C LEU A 185 9.98 -35.30 -10.22
N ASN A 186 8.89 -34.56 -10.34
CA ASN A 186 8.09 -34.47 -11.57
C ASN A 186 7.76 -32.99 -11.88
N GLU A 187 6.91 -32.74 -12.86
CA GLU A 187 6.56 -31.38 -13.29
C GLU A 187 5.84 -30.55 -12.21
N ASP A 188 5.16 -31.20 -11.26
CA ASP A 188 4.56 -30.51 -10.10
C ASP A 188 5.64 -29.86 -9.23
N PHE A 189 6.88 -30.36 -9.25
CA PHE A 189 7.99 -29.68 -8.59
C PHE A 189 8.28 -28.33 -9.25
N SER A 190 8.49 -28.32 -10.56
CA SER A 190 8.98 -27.16 -11.31
C SER A 190 8.87 -27.45 -12.81
N THR A 191 8.23 -26.54 -13.55
CA THR A 191 8.12 -26.60 -15.02
C THR A 191 9.43 -26.25 -15.76
N VAL A 192 10.50 -25.99 -15.02
CA VAL A 192 11.79 -25.56 -15.58
C VAL A 192 12.84 -26.68 -15.50
N SER A 193 13.07 -27.18 -14.30
CA SER A 193 14.11 -28.18 -14.01
C SER A 193 14.01 -28.71 -12.58
N THR A 194 14.84 -29.71 -12.27
CA THR A 194 15.05 -30.29 -10.93
C THR A 194 15.59 -29.29 -9.91
N ARG A 195 16.04 -28.09 -10.33
CA ARG A 195 16.68 -27.05 -9.51
C ARG A 195 17.84 -27.53 -8.62
N ALA A 196 18.33 -28.75 -8.84
CA ALA A 196 19.39 -29.34 -8.08
C ALA A 196 20.72 -28.62 -8.35
N SER A 197 21.55 -28.53 -7.33
CA SER A 197 22.93 -28.02 -7.41
C SER A 197 23.92 -29.06 -6.90
N GLY A 198 25.10 -29.15 -7.51
CA GLY A 198 26.19 -30.04 -7.08
C GLY A 198 26.10 -31.45 -7.66
N ASP A 199 27.19 -32.21 -7.55
CA ASP A 199 27.36 -33.52 -8.21
C ASP A 199 26.23 -34.50 -7.87
N GLY A 200 25.70 -35.18 -8.88
CA GLY A 200 24.75 -36.25 -8.68
C GLY A 200 24.34 -36.98 -9.94
N TRP A 201 23.31 -37.80 -9.77
CA TRP A 201 22.80 -38.67 -10.80
C TRP A 201 21.29 -38.57 -10.92
N TYR A 202 20.78 -38.88 -12.10
CA TYR A 202 19.37 -38.78 -12.44
C TYR A 202 18.95 -39.99 -13.28
N VAL A 203 17.86 -40.64 -12.89
CA VAL A 203 17.16 -41.65 -13.69
C VAL A 203 15.89 -40.98 -14.22
N ARG A 204 15.90 -40.63 -15.51
CA ARG A 204 14.75 -40.02 -16.18
C ARG A 204 13.81 -41.14 -16.62
N MET A 205 12.56 -41.02 -16.21
CA MET A 205 11.50 -41.96 -16.54
C MET A 205 10.33 -41.19 -17.14
N LYS A 206 9.65 -41.79 -18.11
CA LYS A 206 8.46 -41.19 -18.74
C LYS A 206 7.25 -42.07 -18.51
N LEU A 207 6.11 -41.45 -18.20
CA LEU A 207 4.81 -42.13 -18.10
C LEU A 207 4.50 -42.80 -19.45
N VAL A 208 4.03 -44.04 -19.38
CA VAL A 208 3.60 -44.81 -20.55
C VAL A 208 2.10 -45.06 -20.40
N GLY A 209 1.31 -44.39 -21.25
CA GLY A 209 -0.16 -44.48 -21.24
C GLY A 209 -0.66 -45.92 -21.40
N GLY A 210 -1.78 -46.22 -20.73
CA GLY A 210 -2.41 -47.53 -20.69
C GLY A 210 -2.90 -48.02 -22.04
N ASP A 211 -2.06 -48.78 -22.75
CA ASP A 211 -2.52 -49.98 -23.45
C ASP A 211 -2.03 -51.18 -22.62
N ASP A 212 -2.90 -51.71 -21.78
CA ASP A 212 -2.77 -53.04 -21.19
C ASP A 212 -3.69 -54.01 -21.95
N PRO A 213 -3.27 -54.50 -23.13
CA PRO A 213 -4.08 -55.44 -23.92
C PRO A 213 -4.27 -56.80 -23.24
N LEU A 214 -3.66 -57.03 -22.07
CA LEU A 214 -3.68 -58.31 -21.35
C LEU A 214 -4.39 -58.25 -19.99
N GLY A 215 -4.80 -57.07 -19.52
CA GLY A 215 -5.50 -56.89 -18.23
C GLY A 215 -4.67 -57.31 -17.01
N ILE A 216 -3.34 -57.21 -17.10
CA ILE A 216 -2.39 -57.62 -16.05
C ILE A 216 -2.03 -56.45 -15.11
N TRP A 217 -2.15 -55.19 -15.53
CA TRP A 217 -1.37 -54.08 -14.97
C TRP A 217 -2.15 -53.05 -14.14
N GLY A 218 -3.46 -53.19 -13.96
CA GLY A 218 -4.26 -52.25 -13.13
C GLY A 218 -4.47 -50.87 -13.78
N SER A 219 -5.28 -50.01 -13.17
CA SER A 219 -5.91 -48.82 -13.76
C SER A 219 -4.97 -47.90 -14.56
N GLY A 220 -5.48 -47.40 -15.69
CA GLY A 220 -4.86 -46.37 -16.53
C GLY A 220 -4.87 -44.99 -15.89
N ASP A 221 -4.41 -44.89 -14.65
CA ASP A 221 -4.26 -43.62 -13.94
C ASP A 221 -3.15 -42.81 -14.61
N THR A 222 -3.45 -41.56 -14.95
CA THR A 222 -2.52 -40.64 -15.60
C THR A 222 -1.91 -39.64 -14.63
N THR A 223 -2.28 -39.70 -13.36
CA THR A 223 -1.88 -38.78 -12.29
C THR A 223 -1.46 -39.53 -11.04
N LEU A 224 -0.43 -39.05 -10.34
CA LEU A 224 0.05 -39.67 -9.11
C LEU A 224 -0.88 -39.31 -7.94
N GLY A 225 -1.89 -40.12 -7.66
CA GLY A 225 -2.72 -40.02 -6.46
C GLY A 225 -2.12 -40.74 -5.25
N VAL A 226 -2.79 -40.66 -4.09
CA VAL A 226 -2.54 -41.57 -2.95
C VAL A 226 -3.16 -42.94 -3.26
N ASN A 227 -2.46 -44.03 -2.94
CA ASN A 227 -2.87 -45.40 -3.32
C ASN A 227 -3.04 -45.60 -4.84
N SER A 228 -2.16 -45.00 -5.63
CA SER A 228 -2.17 -45.08 -7.09
C SER A 228 -1.03 -45.96 -7.62
N THR A 229 -1.16 -46.39 -8.87
CA THR A 229 -0.12 -47.12 -9.60
C THR A 229 0.08 -46.49 -10.97
N LEU A 230 1.32 -46.13 -11.29
CA LEU A 230 1.73 -45.61 -12.59
C LEU A 230 2.73 -46.55 -13.25
N SER A 231 2.69 -46.63 -14.57
CA SER A 231 3.69 -47.33 -15.38
C SER A 231 4.61 -46.32 -16.05
N LEU A 232 5.92 -46.48 -15.85
CA LEU A 232 6.96 -45.63 -16.40
C LEU A 232 7.95 -46.45 -17.23
N GLU A 233 8.64 -45.79 -18.17
CA GLU A 233 9.82 -46.34 -18.86
C GLU A 233 11.03 -45.45 -18.60
N VAL A 234 12.18 -46.04 -18.23
CA VAL A 234 13.45 -45.31 -18.12
C VAL A 234 13.89 -44.88 -19.51
N THR A 235 13.95 -43.57 -19.74
CA THR A 235 14.35 -43.00 -21.03
C THR A 235 15.81 -42.58 -21.05
N GLU A 236 16.37 -42.21 -19.90
CA GLU A 236 17.73 -41.67 -19.82
C GLU A 236 18.36 -41.89 -18.44
N LEU A 237 19.68 -42.07 -18.42
CA LEU A 237 20.51 -42.11 -17.22
C LEU A 237 21.58 -41.03 -17.33
N ILE A 238 21.63 -40.12 -16.35
CA ILE A 238 22.44 -38.91 -16.40
C ILE A 238 23.30 -38.81 -15.13
N ARG A 239 24.56 -38.41 -15.29
CA ARG A 239 25.40 -37.90 -14.19
C ARG A 239 25.74 -36.45 -14.50
N SER A 240 25.45 -35.54 -13.58
CA SER A 240 25.64 -34.11 -13.77
C SER A 240 25.64 -33.37 -12.44
N ASP A 241 26.39 -32.28 -12.38
CA ASP A 241 26.40 -31.26 -11.34
C ASP A 241 25.37 -30.14 -11.57
N GLU A 242 24.73 -30.14 -12.73
CA GLU A 242 23.75 -29.15 -13.17
C GLU A 242 22.30 -29.63 -12.97
N ALA A 243 21.38 -28.67 -12.95
CA ALA A 243 19.95 -28.95 -12.90
C ALA A 243 19.45 -29.52 -14.24
N ILE A 244 18.53 -30.49 -14.16
CA ILE A 244 18.01 -31.22 -15.32
C ILE A 244 16.57 -30.77 -15.61
N THR A 245 16.26 -30.46 -16.88
CA THR A 245 14.89 -30.14 -17.29
C THR A 245 13.95 -31.31 -17.03
N ILE A 246 12.79 -31.01 -16.43
CA ILE A 246 11.69 -31.94 -16.24
C ILE A 246 10.68 -31.69 -17.35
N GLY A 247 10.42 -32.71 -18.18
CA GLY A 247 9.39 -32.65 -19.20
C GLY A 247 8.02 -33.07 -18.68
N GLU A 248 7.00 -32.80 -19.49
CA GLU A 248 5.65 -33.31 -19.29
C GLU A 248 5.66 -34.85 -19.18
N ASP A 249 4.87 -35.38 -18.25
CA ASP A 249 4.77 -36.81 -17.95
C ASP A 249 6.09 -37.47 -17.48
N GLU A 250 7.10 -36.69 -17.09
CA GLU A 250 8.37 -37.22 -16.62
C GLU A 250 8.50 -37.30 -15.10
N TYR A 251 9.18 -38.35 -14.66
CA TYR A 251 9.59 -38.59 -13.28
C TYR A 251 11.10 -38.79 -13.24
N ILE A 252 11.78 -38.04 -12.39
CA ILE A 252 13.23 -38.07 -12.23
C ILE A 252 13.57 -38.54 -10.83
N LEU A 253 14.14 -39.74 -10.74
CA LEU A 253 14.75 -40.22 -9.49
C LEU A 253 16.18 -39.69 -9.41
N THR A 254 16.55 -39.04 -8.30
CA THR A 254 17.87 -38.44 -8.15
C THR A 254 18.39 -38.49 -6.71
N ALA A 255 19.72 -38.49 -6.58
CA ALA A 255 20.43 -38.21 -5.34
C ALA A 255 21.74 -37.47 -5.60
N HIS A 256 22.32 -36.89 -4.55
CA HIS A 256 23.69 -36.36 -4.57
C HIS A 256 24.70 -37.50 -4.60
N ASP A 257 25.86 -37.31 -5.23
CA ASP A 257 26.87 -38.38 -5.30
C ASP A 257 27.39 -38.76 -3.90
N ASP A 258 27.54 -37.78 -3.01
CA ASP A 258 27.92 -37.99 -1.59
C ASP A 258 26.84 -38.67 -0.74
N SER A 259 25.63 -38.87 -1.27
CA SER A 259 24.53 -39.52 -0.52
C SER A 259 24.76 -41.00 -0.24
N GLY A 260 25.70 -41.64 -0.95
CA GLY A 260 25.94 -43.07 -0.88
C GLY A 260 24.95 -43.93 -1.69
N TYR A 261 24.00 -43.32 -2.42
CA TYR A 261 23.00 -44.03 -3.22
C TYR A 261 23.43 -44.34 -4.67
N GLY A 262 24.72 -44.24 -5.01
CA GLY A 262 25.20 -44.52 -6.37
C GLY A 262 24.84 -45.92 -6.89
N TYR A 263 24.73 -46.91 -5.98
CA TYR A 263 24.30 -48.28 -6.32
C TYR A 263 22.85 -48.35 -6.83
N VAL A 264 22.00 -47.38 -6.47
CA VAL A 264 20.61 -47.29 -6.96
C VAL A 264 20.63 -46.94 -8.44
N TYR A 265 21.39 -45.92 -8.83
CA TYR A 265 21.57 -45.54 -10.24
C TYR A 265 22.05 -46.71 -11.10
N ASP A 266 23.06 -47.45 -10.63
CA ASP A 266 23.64 -48.58 -11.36
C ASP A 266 22.66 -49.77 -11.54
N SER A 267 21.54 -49.78 -10.82
CA SER A 267 20.52 -50.82 -10.95
C SER A 267 19.56 -50.62 -12.14
N PHE A 268 19.45 -49.39 -12.65
CA PHE A 268 18.58 -49.02 -13.77
C PHE A 268 19.29 -49.12 -15.13
N ARG A 269 18.51 -49.31 -16.19
CA ARG A 269 18.94 -49.25 -17.60
C ARG A 269 17.86 -48.55 -18.43
N VAL A 270 18.27 -47.86 -19.49
CA VAL A 270 17.33 -47.31 -20.48
C VAL A 270 16.48 -48.44 -21.06
N GLY A 271 15.18 -48.22 -21.16
CA GLY A 271 14.16 -49.19 -21.56
C GLY A 271 13.56 -50.02 -20.41
N ASP A 272 14.03 -49.85 -19.17
CA ASP A 272 13.42 -50.53 -18.02
C ASP A 272 11.98 -50.06 -17.81
N ARG A 273 11.05 -51.02 -17.67
CA ARG A 273 9.67 -50.75 -17.24
C ARG A 273 9.60 -50.72 -15.73
N ILE A 274 9.15 -49.58 -15.20
CA ILE A 274 9.06 -49.30 -13.79
C ILE A 274 7.60 -49.15 -13.39
N THR A 275 7.19 -49.86 -12.35
CA THR A 275 5.88 -49.65 -11.72
C THR A 275 6.09 -48.75 -10.51
N LEU A 276 5.58 -47.52 -10.57
CA LEU A 276 5.55 -46.59 -9.45
C LEU A 276 4.25 -46.80 -8.67
N THR A 277 4.33 -47.15 -7.40
CA THR A 277 3.18 -47.25 -6.51
C THR A 277 3.30 -46.26 -5.35
N THR A 278 2.20 -45.58 -5.03
CA THR A 278 2.04 -44.90 -3.73
C THR A 278 1.15 -45.76 -2.84
N THR A 279 1.46 -45.87 -1.55
CA THR A 279 0.60 -46.57 -0.58
C THR A 279 0.47 -45.79 0.72
N CYS A 280 -0.74 -45.76 1.26
CA CYS A 280 -1.09 -45.12 2.51
C CYS A 280 -2.11 -45.99 3.25
N THR A 281 -1.91 -46.16 4.56
CA THR A 281 -2.83 -46.92 5.42
C THR A 281 -3.82 -46.03 6.17
N ASP A 282 -3.59 -44.72 6.21
CA ASP A 282 -4.53 -43.77 6.82
C ASP A 282 -5.74 -43.57 5.88
N GLU A 283 -6.94 -43.86 6.38
CA GLU A 283 -8.15 -43.85 5.57
C GLU A 283 -8.54 -42.42 5.12
N ALA A 284 -8.31 -41.42 5.97
CA ALA A 284 -8.66 -40.03 5.66
C ALA A 284 -7.70 -39.46 4.62
N LEU A 285 -6.39 -39.67 4.81
CA LEU A 285 -5.36 -39.23 3.86
C LEU A 285 -5.52 -39.92 2.51
N SER A 286 -5.91 -41.20 2.50
CA SER A 286 -6.16 -41.96 1.28
C SER A 286 -7.31 -41.42 0.42
N LYS A 287 -8.22 -40.64 1.01
CA LYS A 287 -9.39 -40.05 0.32
C LYS A 287 -9.28 -38.53 0.18
N ALA A 288 -8.21 -37.93 0.71
CA ALA A 288 -8.05 -36.49 0.73
C ALA A 288 -8.02 -35.94 -0.69
N GLN A 289 -8.95 -35.01 -0.96
CA GLN A 289 -8.91 -34.19 -2.17
C GLN A 289 -7.86 -33.10 -2.03
N TRP A 290 -7.67 -32.59 -0.81
CA TRP A 290 -6.60 -31.64 -0.50
C TRP A 290 -5.90 -31.99 0.79
N ALA A 291 -4.60 -31.72 0.84
CA ALA A 291 -3.79 -31.83 2.05
C ALA A 291 -2.69 -30.79 2.06
N GLY A 292 -2.38 -30.26 3.25
CA GLY A 292 -1.38 -29.22 3.46
C GLY A 292 -0.73 -29.38 4.83
N GLY A 293 0.57 -29.07 4.93
CA GLY A 293 1.27 -29.09 6.21
C GLY A 293 0.72 -28.10 7.23
N VAL A 294 0.81 -28.48 8.49
CA VAL A 294 0.50 -27.65 9.66
C VAL A 294 1.60 -27.82 10.70
N GLY A 295 1.75 -26.85 11.59
CA GLY A 295 2.69 -26.96 12.70
C GLY A 295 2.04 -27.52 13.96
N ASP A 296 2.56 -27.09 15.11
CA ASP A 296 2.16 -27.59 16.42
C ASP A 296 0.63 -27.70 16.59
N ILE A 297 0.18 -28.91 16.97
CA ILE A 297 -1.19 -29.14 17.44
C ILE A 297 -1.35 -28.50 18.81
N MET A 298 -2.01 -27.35 18.85
CA MET A 298 -2.16 -26.53 20.05
C MET A 298 -3.32 -26.99 20.93
N VAL A 299 -4.42 -27.43 20.32
CA VAL A 299 -5.62 -27.90 21.00
C VAL A 299 -5.99 -29.27 20.43
N LYS A 300 -6.35 -30.20 21.31
CA LYS A 300 -6.84 -31.54 20.98
C LYS A 300 -7.87 -31.99 22.02
N ASP A 301 -8.93 -32.65 21.60
CA ASP A 301 -10.03 -33.10 22.46
C ASP A 301 -10.61 -31.98 23.37
N GLY A 302 -10.68 -30.76 22.84
CA GLY A 302 -11.15 -29.57 23.57
C GLY A 302 -10.24 -29.15 24.72
N LYS A 303 -8.94 -29.45 24.64
CA LYS A 303 -7.93 -29.09 25.65
C LYS A 303 -6.63 -28.66 24.99
N MET A 304 -5.92 -27.73 25.62
CA MET A 304 -4.57 -27.37 25.20
C MET A 304 -3.61 -28.55 25.37
N THR A 305 -2.77 -28.83 24.37
CA THR A 305 -1.75 -29.89 24.47
C THR A 305 -0.54 -29.41 25.28
N ASP A 306 0.43 -30.30 25.55
CA ASP A 306 1.64 -29.94 26.30
C ASP A 306 2.54 -28.99 25.49
N SER A 307 2.46 -27.70 25.81
CA SER A 307 3.27 -26.67 25.16
C SER A 307 4.79 -26.85 25.26
N SER A 308 5.31 -27.77 26.08
CA SER A 308 6.74 -28.07 26.11
C SER A 308 7.24 -28.81 24.87
N SER A 309 6.35 -29.42 24.10
CA SER A 309 6.67 -30.06 22.82
C SER A 309 6.47 -29.14 21.62
N TRP A 310 5.97 -27.91 21.81
CA TRP A 310 5.71 -26.98 20.71
C TRP A 310 6.98 -26.29 20.24
N THR A 311 7.16 -26.24 18.92
CA THR A 311 8.30 -25.64 18.26
C THR A 311 8.32 -24.11 18.42
N TYR A 312 7.18 -23.44 18.30
CA TYR A 312 7.13 -21.97 18.15
C TYR A 312 6.83 -21.19 19.45
N THR A 313 6.86 -21.88 20.60
CA THR A 313 6.56 -21.27 21.91
C THR A 313 7.62 -20.24 22.31
N GLY A 314 8.88 -20.47 21.93
CA GLY A 314 10.02 -19.60 22.23
C GLY A 314 10.00 -18.24 21.53
N ASP A 315 9.23 -18.10 20.45
CA ASP A 315 9.18 -16.87 19.63
C ASP A 315 8.47 -15.70 20.32
N GLY A 316 7.81 -15.96 21.46
CA GLY A 316 7.01 -14.96 22.15
C GLY A 316 5.82 -14.49 21.30
N ARG A 317 5.50 -13.19 21.39
CA ARG A 317 4.35 -12.61 20.66
C ARG A 317 4.72 -12.32 19.21
N GLN A 318 3.96 -12.88 18.29
CA GLN A 318 4.16 -12.73 16.86
C GLN A 318 2.82 -12.47 16.16
N PRO A 319 2.83 -11.97 14.92
CA PRO A 319 1.73 -12.24 14.01
C PRO A 319 1.54 -13.75 13.91
N ARG A 320 0.30 -14.23 13.94
CA ARG A 320 -0.01 -15.66 13.99
C ARG A 320 -1.12 -16.00 13.03
N THR A 321 -1.04 -17.23 12.52
CA THR A 321 -2.05 -17.86 11.69
C THR A 321 -2.41 -19.18 12.35
N ALA A 322 -3.70 -19.50 12.43
CA ALA A 322 -4.18 -20.74 13.00
C ALA A 322 -5.42 -21.25 12.27
N LEU A 323 -5.65 -22.53 12.43
CA LEU A 323 -6.84 -23.22 11.98
C LEU A 323 -7.33 -24.12 13.11
N GLY A 324 -8.65 -24.27 13.25
CA GLY A 324 -9.24 -25.23 14.17
C GLY A 324 -10.64 -25.63 13.74
N VAL A 325 -11.18 -26.68 14.35
CA VAL A 325 -12.53 -27.17 14.06
C VAL A 325 -13.29 -27.33 15.37
N LYS A 326 -14.56 -26.89 15.37
CA LYS A 326 -15.49 -27.02 16.49
C LYS A 326 -16.14 -28.41 16.52
N ALA A 327 -16.83 -28.73 17.63
CA ALA A 327 -17.47 -30.04 17.81
C ALA A 327 -18.56 -30.37 16.76
N ASP A 328 -19.19 -29.35 16.18
CA ASP A 328 -20.18 -29.47 15.10
C ASP A 328 -19.54 -29.51 13.70
N GLY A 329 -18.22 -29.50 13.62
CA GLY A 329 -17.47 -29.53 12.38
C GLY A 329 -17.25 -28.17 11.73
N THR A 330 -17.70 -27.08 12.35
CA THR A 330 -17.42 -25.71 11.88
C THR A 330 -15.91 -25.47 11.84
N LEU A 331 -15.39 -25.11 10.67
CA LEU A 331 -14.01 -24.69 10.48
C LEU A 331 -13.83 -23.25 10.96
N VAL A 332 -12.78 -23.00 11.71
CA VAL A 332 -12.33 -21.68 12.15
C VAL A 332 -10.95 -21.43 11.58
N VAL A 333 -10.82 -20.39 10.74
CA VAL A 333 -9.51 -19.86 10.32
C VAL A 333 -9.27 -18.53 11.01
N TYR A 334 -8.05 -18.32 11.50
CA TYR A 334 -7.73 -17.22 12.40
C TYR A 334 -6.39 -16.59 12.05
N ALA A 335 -6.38 -15.27 11.84
CA ALA A 335 -5.18 -14.47 11.62
C ALA A 335 -5.07 -13.38 12.68
N VAL A 336 -3.84 -13.09 13.09
CA VAL A 336 -3.55 -12.05 14.09
C VAL A 336 -2.40 -11.19 13.59
N ASP A 337 -2.63 -9.88 13.53
CA ASP A 337 -1.57 -8.93 13.21
C ASP A 337 -0.57 -8.81 14.36
N GLY A 338 0.67 -8.43 14.07
CA GLY A 338 1.72 -8.31 15.07
C GLY A 338 2.94 -7.53 14.61
N ARG A 339 3.92 -7.34 15.51
CA ARG A 339 5.14 -6.54 15.27
C ARG A 339 4.86 -5.06 14.92
N GLN A 340 3.69 -4.55 15.24
CA GLN A 340 3.28 -3.19 14.87
C GLN A 340 3.01 -2.35 16.11
N SER A 341 3.98 -1.52 16.47
CA SER A 341 3.87 -0.59 17.59
C SER A 341 2.61 0.28 17.48
N ASN A 342 1.85 0.39 18.57
CA ASN A 342 0.60 1.15 18.67
C ASN A 342 -0.60 0.63 17.84
N TYR A 343 -0.44 -0.50 17.15
CA TYR A 343 -1.52 -1.16 16.42
C TYR A 343 -1.75 -2.57 16.95
N SER A 344 -0.93 -3.57 16.60
CA SER A 344 -1.12 -4.94 17.10
C SER A 344 0.19 -5.54 17.59
N ASN A 345 0.16 -6.05 18.82
CA ASN A 345 1.30 -6.68 19.46
C ASN A 345 1.46 -8.17 19.13
N GLY A 346 0.55 -8.77 18.34
CA GLY A 346 0.53 -10.21 18.09
C GLY A 346 0.11 -11.02 19.32
N LEU A 347 0.13 -12.35 19.19
CA LEU A 347 -0.12 -13.30 20.29
C LEU A 347 1.08 -14.22 20.50
N SER A 348 1.29 -14.62 21.76
CA SER A 348 2.10 -15.81 22.02
C SER A 348 1.36 -17.05 21.53
N GLN A 349 2.06 -18.13 21.22
CA GLN A 349 1.40 -19.36 20.78
C GLN A 349 0.43 -19.93 21.84
N LYS A 350 0.72 -19.73 23.13
CA LYS A 350 -0.19 -20.09 24.22
C LYS A 350 -1.46 -19.24 24.25
N ASP A 351 -1.32 -17.93 24.04
CA ASP A 351 -2.50 -17.05 23.96
C ASP A 351 -3.34 -17.37 22.72
N LEU A 352 -2.71 -17.77 21.61
CA LEU A 352 -3.39 -18.25 20.39
C LEU A 352 -4.13 -19.56 20.64
N ALA A 353 -3.51 -20.52 21.33
CA ALA A 353 -4.16 -21.78 21.70
C ALA A 353 -5.36 -21.56 22.63
N ASP A 354 -5.24 -20.66 23.61
CA ASP A 354 -6.33 -20.26 24.50
C ASP A 354 -7.49 -19.61 23.71
N GLU A 355 -7.17 -18.72 22.76
CA GLU A 355 -8.16 -18.11 21.84
C GLU A 355 -8.93 -19.17 21.05
N MET A 356 -8.24 -20.08 20.36
CA MET A 356 -8.90 -21.11 19.55
C MET A 356 -9.79 -22.02 20.40
N LEU A 357 -9.33 -22.37 21.61
CA LEU A 357 -10.12 -23.14 22.57
C LEU A 357 -11.38 -22.38 23.02
N LYS A 358 -11.26 -21.08 23.29
CA LYS A 358 -12.38 -20.19 23.68
C LYS A 358 -13.40 -20.00 22.57
N GLN A 359 -12.99 -20.03 21.31
CA GLN A 359 -13.89 -20.07 20.15
C GLN A 359 -14.60 -21.42 19.98
N GLY A 360 -14.31 -22.40 20.84
CA GLY A 360 -14.96 -23.71 20.87
C GLY A 360 -14.30 -24.77 20.00
N CYS A 361 -13.07 -24.54 19.54
CA CYS A 361 -12.34 -25.53 18.77
C CYS A 361 -12.06 -26.77 19.64
N VAL A 362 -12.42 -27.95 19.14
CA VAL A 362 -12.08 -29.23 19.77
C VAL A 362 -10.68 -29.68 19.36
N TRP A 363 -10.19 -29.21 18.21
CA TRP A 363 -8.78 -29.24 17.89
C TRP A 363 -8.38 -27.98 17.13
N ALA A 364 -7.12 -27.56 17.27
CA ALA A 364 -6.57 -26.39 16.59
C ALA A 364 -5.06 -26.52 16.44
N VAL A 365 -4.54 -26.01 15.33
CA VAL A 365 -3.13 -26.08 14.92
C VAL A 365 -2.57 -24.69 14.65
N ASN A 366 -1.28 -24.53 14.92
CA ASN A 366 -0.55 -23.35 14.49
C ASN A 366 -0.14 -23.49 13.02
N LEU A 367 -0.33 -22.45 12.23
CA LEU A 367 0.13 -22.37 10.84
C LEU A 367 1.33 -21.42 10.74
N ASP A 368 1.91 -21.26 9.55
CA ASP A 368 3.03 -20.33 9.36
C ASP A 368 2.62 -18.90 9.73
N GLY A 369 3.49 -18.22 10.48
CA GLY A 369 3.21 -16.96 11.15
C GLY A 369 4.17 -15.85 10.76
N GLY A 370 4.31 -14.84 11.61
CA GLY A 370 5.19 -13.70 11.33
C GLY A 370 4.75 -12.98 10.06
N GLY A 371 5.72 -12.59 9.21
CA GLY A 371 5.42 -11.88 7.96
C GLY A 371 4.62 -12.69 6.93
N SER A 372 4.47 -14.00 7.12
CA SER A 372 3.60 -14.85 6.29
C SER A 372 2.11 -14.64 6.59
N THR A 373 1.76 -14.18 7.80
CA THR A 373 0.37 -14.00 8.25
C THR A 373 -0.37 -13.03 7.34
N ALA A 374 -1.30 -13.56 6.55
CA ALA A 374 -2.15 -12.77 5.68
C ALA A 374 -3.54 -13.42 5.54
N ILE A 375 -4.57 -12.58 5.53
CA ILE A 375 -5.96 -12.99 5.28
C ILE A 375 -6.55 -12.11 4.18
N SER A 376 -7.16 -12.77 3.18
CA SER A 376 -7.90 -12.12 2.10
C SER A 376 -9.37 -12.48 2.23
N VAL A 377 -10.27 -11.52 2.03
CA VAL A 377 -11.72 -11.70 2.16
C VAL A 377 -12.45 -10.86 1.11
N TRP A 378 -13.50 -11.39 0.51
CA TRP A 378 -14.43 -10.61 -0.32
C TRP A 378 -15.53 -10.05 0.56
N MET A 379 -15.31 -8.86 1.13
CA MET A 379 -16.32 -8.23 1.98
C MET A 379 -17.55 -7.78 1.19
N PRO A 380 -18.76 -7.89 1.75
CA PRO A 380 -19.96 -7.30 1.16
C PRO A 380 -19.75 -5.83 0.80
N GLY A 381 -20.07 -5.47 -0.45
CA GLY A 381 -19.94 -4.11 -0.95
C GLY A 381 -18.57 -3.74 -1.52
N GLN A 382 -17.64 -4.70 -1.56
CA GLN A 382 -16.38 -4.58 -2.30
C GLN A 382 -16.45 -5.31 -3.65
N SER A 383 -15.56 -4.94 -4.58
CA SER A 383 -15.55 -5.47 -5.94
C SER A 383 -14.91 -6.86 -6.08
N GLY A 384 -14.27 -7.37 -5.04
CA GLY A 384 -13.52 -8.63 -5.09
C GLY A 384 -12.85 -8.94 -3.74
N PRO A 385 -12.19 -10.10 -3.63
CA PRO A 385 -11.38 -10.43 -2.47
C PRO A 385 -10.17 -9.49 -2.33
N ALA A 386 -9.91 -9.01 -1.12
CA ALA A 386 -8.77 -8.15 -0.82
C ALA A 386 -8.13 -8.53 0.52
N VAL A 387 -6.85 -8.18 0.70
CA VAL A 387 -6.16 -8.34 1.99
C VAL A 387 -6.76 -7.40 3.02
N HIS A 388 -7.20 -7.96 4.14
CA HIS A 388 -7.91 -7.22 5.20
C HIS A 388 -7.08 -6.98 6.46
N ASN A 389 -6.08 -7.81 6.72
CA ASN A 389 -5.15 -7.54 7.82
C ASN A 389 -4.03 -6.60 7.37
N LEU A 390 -3.20 -6.14 8.32
CA LEU A 390 -2.01 -5.35 8.02
C LEU A 390 -0.77 -6.25 8.15
N PRO A 391 -0.21 -6.80 7.05
CA PRO A 391 0.95 -7.68 7.13
C PRO A 391 2.14 -7.01 7.81
N SER A 392 2.87 -7.77 8.65
CA SER A 392 3.96 -7.19 9.46
C SER A 392 5.13 -6.65 8.65
N ASP A 393 5.29 -7.11 7.42
CA ASP A 393 6.37 -6.70 6.51
C ASP A 393 5.96 -5.49 5.64
N GLY A 394 4.82 -4.85 5.94
CA GLY A 394 4.23 -3.75 5.17
C GLY A 394 3.51 -4.18 3.89
N LYS A 395 3.68 -5.44 3.48
CA LYS A 395 2.99 -6.09 2.36
C LYS A 395 2.86 -7.60 2.60
N PRO A 396 1.92 -8.30 1.95
CA PRO A 396 1.82 -9.76 2.07
C PRO A 396 3.10 -10.43 1.57
N ARG A 397 3.66 -11.34 2.36
CA ARG A 397 4.78 -12.18 1.94
C ARG A 397 4.30 -13.27 0.98
N SER A 398 5.21 -13.71 0.11
CA SER A 398 5.00 -14.91 -0.69
C SER A 398 5.14 -16.17 0.15
N CYS A 399 4.12 -17.03 0.16
CA CYS A 399 4.12 -18.33 0.83
C CYS A 399 3.94 -19.47 -0.18
N ALA A 400 4.25 -20.69 0.26
CA ALA A 400 4.13 -21.89 -0.57
C ALA A 400 2.66 -22.21 -0.87
N THR A 401 1.83 -22.30 0.18
CA THR A 401 0.47 -22.83 0.12
C THR A 401 -0.52 -21.95 0.88
N TYR A 402 -1.75 -21.94 0.37
CA TYR A 402 -2.87 -21.20 0.95
C TYR A 402 -4.10 -22.11 1.06
N LEU A 403 -4.88 -21.90 2.10
CA LEU A 403 -6.25 -22.40 2.24
C LEU A 403 -7.19 -21.32 1.71
N LEU A 404 -8.07 -21.69 0.80
CA LEU A 404 -9.07 -20.81 0.21
C LEU A 404 -10.46 -21.32 0.56
N LEU A 405 -11.36 -20.41 0.90
CA LEU A 405 -12.78 -20.68 1.06
C LEU A 405 -13.47 -20.24 -0.23
N VAL A 406 -14.02 -21.19 -0.96
CA VAL A 406 -14.59 -20.98 -2.30
C VAL A 406 -16.05 -21.41 -2.33
N THR A 407 -16.79 -21.01 -3.37
CA THR A 407 -18.15 -21.49 -3.62
C THR A 407 -18.39 -21.68 -5.11
N ASP A 408 -19.39 -22.49 -5.45
CA ASP A 408 -19.88 -22.62 -6.83
C ASP A 408 -20.85 -21.50 -7.22
N ASP A 409 -21.41 -20.77 -6.24
CA ASP A 409 -22.30 -19.64 -6.50
C ASP A 409 -21.52 -18.40 -6.92
N LYS A 410 -21.37 -18.24 -8.25
CA LYS A 410 -20.74 -17.08 -8.89
C LYS A 410 -21.63 -15.85 -8.97
N GLY A 411 -22.87 -15.93 -8.47
CA GLY A 411 -23.91 -14.93 -8.65
C GLY A 411 -24.71 -15.13 -9.94
N ASP A 412 -26.02 -14.87 -9.85
CA ASP A 412 -26.98 -14.99 -10.96
C ASP A 412 -27.35 -13.64 -11.59
N GLY A 413 -26.67 -12.55 -11.19
CA GLY A 413 -26.98 -11.19 -11.62
C GLY A 413 -28.32 -10.64 -11.08
N THR A 414 -28.99 -11.35 -10.17
CA THR A 414 -30.25 -10.94 -9.58
C THR A 414 -30.00 -10.37 -8.17
N PRO A 415 -30.61 -9.22 -7.81
CA PRO A 415 -30.51 -8.68 -6.46
C PRO A 415 -30.86 -9.74 -5.40
N SER A 416 -29.93 -9.99 -4.48
CA SER A 416 -30.07 -10.96 -3.41
C SER A 416 -30.03 -10.30 -2.04
N ARG A 417 -29.18 -9.27 -1.86
CA ARG A 417 -28.93 -8.61 -0.57
C ARG A 417 -28.45 -7.17 -0.74
N LEU A 418 -28.62 -6.38 0.31
CA LEU A 418 -28.03 -5.05 0.44
C LEU A 418 -26.80 -5.10 1.35
N ALA A 419 -25.87 -4.16 1.16
CA ALA A 419 -24.76 -3.91 2.08
C ALA A 419 -24.45 -2.41 2.11
N LEU A 420 -23.75 -1.95 3.14
CA LEU A 420 -23.06 -0.65 3.07
C LEU A 420 -21.73 -0.83 2.34
N ALA A 421 -21.30 0.19 1.60
CA ALA A 421 -19.99 0.19 0.93
C ALA A 421 -18.81 0.12 1.91
N GLU A 422 -19.03 0.53 3.16
CA GLU A 422 -18.12 0.35 4.28
C GLU A 422 -18.95 -0.03 5.52
N ASP A 423 -18.48 -1.01 6.28
CA ASP A 423 -19.19 -1.55 7.45
C ASP A 423 -18.32 -1.46 8.72
N GLY A 424 -18.93 -1.53 9.90
CA GLY A 424 -18.23 -1.52 11.18
C GLY A 424 -17.73 -0.15 11.64
N LEU A 425 -18.36 0.95 11.18
CA LEU A 425 -17.98 2.30 11.59
C LEU A 425 -18.08 2.46 13.11
N THR A 426 -17.11 3.13 13.73
CA THR A 426 -17.14 3.48 15.15
C THR A 426 -17.60 4.93 15.31
N VAL A 427 -18.46 5.24 16.28
CA VAL A 427 -19.04 6.57 16.52
C VAL A 427 -19.05 6.88 18.01
N LEU A 428 -18.57 8.06 18.39
CA LEU A 428 -18.65 8.53 19.79
C LEU A 428 -20.11 8.85 20.16
N SER A 429 -20.54 8.47 21.36
CA SER A 429 -21.88 8.74 21.86
C SER A 429 -22.21 10.24 21.79
N GLY A 430 -23.39 10.58 21.27
CA GLY A 430 -23.83 11.97 21.10
C GLY A 430 -23.28 12.68 19.86
N THR A 431 -22.46 12.02 19.04
CA THR A 431 -21.99 12.55 17.75
C THR A 431 -22.68 11.86 16.58
N SER A 432 -22.41 12.33 15.36
CA SER A 432 -23.01 11.79 14.14
C SER A 432 -21.97 11.35 13.12
N VAL A 433 -22.37 10.46 12.21
CA VAL A 433 -21.56 10.06 11.06
C VAL A 433 -22.45 9.90 9.82
N PRO A 434 -22.03 10.43 8.65
CA PRO A 434 -22.68 10.08 7.39
C PRO A 434 -22.54 8.58 7.13
N LEU A 435 -23.64 7.93 6.79
CA LEU A 435 -23.62 6.52 6.41
C LEU A 435 -22.99 6.35 5.01
N PRO A 436 -22.16 5.33 4.81
CA PRO A 436 -21.73 4.91 3.48
C PRO A 436 -22.93 4.59 2.58
N LYS A 437 -22.72 4.61 1.27
CA LYS A 437 -23.78 4.28 0.31
C LYS A 437 -24.23 2.83 0.49
N THR A 438 -25.54 2.61 0.37
CA THR A 438 -26.10 1.27 0.26
C THR A 438 -25.92 0.75 -1.16
N VAL A 439 -25.32 -0.42 -1.30
CA VAL A 439 -25.07 -1.11 -2.56
C VAL A 439 -25.98 -2.33 -2.71
N VAL A 440 -26.24 -2.73 -3.95
CA VAL A 440 -27.05 -3.90 -4.30
C VAL A 440 -26.14 -5.01 -4.77
N LEU A 441 -26.26 -6.19 -4.15
CA LEU A 441 -25.43 -7.36 -4.45
C LEU A 441 -26.28 -8.53 -4.97
N ASP A 442 -25.69 -9.37 -5.81
CA ASP A 442 -26.23 -10.71 -6.09
C ASP A 442 -25.78 -11.75 -5.06
N SER A 443 -26.14 -13.03 -5.24
CA SER A 443 -25.79 -14.10 -4.29
C SER A 443 -24.30 -14.41 -4.23
N GLY A 444 -23.54 -14.06 -5.27
CA GLY A 444 -22.08 -14.22 -5.36
C GLY A 444 -21.29 -13.01 -4.86
N LEU A 445 -21.94 -12.03 -4.21
CA LEU A 445 -21.36 -10.77 -3.72
C LEU A 445 -21.00 -9.75 -4.82
N ASN A 446 -21.36 -10.00 -6.07
CA ASN A 446 -21.07 -9.06 -7.14
C ASN A 446 -21.92 -7.80 -6.97
N ILE A 447 -21.31 -6.63 -7.14
CA ILE A 447 -22.03 -5.35 -7.09
C ILE A 447 -22.83 -5.18 -8.37
N LEU A 448 -24.16 -5.20 -8.25
CA LEU A 448 -25.10 -4.91 -9.34
C LEU A 448 -25.37 -3.41 -9.48
N SER A 449 -25.33 -2.67 -8.35
CA SER A 449 -25.47 -1.22 -8.31
C SER A 449 -24.70 -0.61 -7.14
N GLN A 450 -24.05 0.52 -7.41
CA GLN A 450 -23.30 1.32 -6.44
C GLN A 450 -24.22 2.18 -5.54
N THR A 451 -25.51 2.26 -5.87
CA THR A 451 -26.54 2.91 -5.06
C THR A 451 -27.84 2.11 -5.08
N ALA A 452 -28.58 2.19 -3.99
CA ALA A 452 -29.97 1.75 -3.89
C ALA A 452 -30.83 2.95 -3.47
N ASP A 453 -31.37 3.68 -4.45
CA ASP A 453 -32.01 4.99 -4.21
C ASP A 453 -33.27 4.90 -3.32
N ASP A 454 -33.94 3.74 -3.29
CA ASP A 454 -35.11 3.48 -2.45
C ASP A 454 -34.76 2.77 -1.14
N ALA A 455 -33.48 2.54 -0.84
CA ALA A 455 -33.06 1.85 0.36
C ALA A 455 -33.35 2.69 1.61
N SER A 456 -34.02 2.08 2.59
CA SER A 456 -34.17 2.61 3.94
C SER A 456 -33.19 1.90 4.88
N VAL A 457 -32.48 2.68 5.70
CA VAL A 457 -31.60 2.15 6.75
C VAL A 457 -32.20 2.49 8.11
N THR A 458 -32.32 1.50 8.99
CA THR A 458 -32.94 1.66 10.32
C THR A 458 -32.01 1.13 11.41
N SER A 459 -31.85 1.90 12.50
CA SER A 459 -31.13 1.50 13.72
C SER A 459 -31.98 0.57 14.59
N GLN A 460 -31.35 -0.35 15.31
CA GLN A 460 -31.99 -1.24 16.30
C GLN A 460 -31.91 -0.67 17.73
N GLY A 461 -31.69 0.64 17.87
CA GLY A 461 -31.95 1.39 19.10
C GLY A 461 -30.73 1.89 19.88
N LEU A 462 -29.53 1.93 19.27
CA LEU A 462 -28.40 2.69 19.83
C LEU A 462 -28.22 4.06 19.18
N GLY A 463 -28.96 4.36 18.12
CA GLY A 463 -28.97 5.66 17.47
C GLY A 463 -30.25 5.94 16.69
N THR A 464 -30.20 7.00 15.89
CA THR A 464 -31.27 7.42 14.98
C THR A 464 -30.67 7.71 13.62
N ILE A 465 -31.43 7.47 12.55
CA ILE A 465 -30.97 7.73 11.19
C ILE A 465 -31.91 8.72 10.52
N GLU A 466 -31.36 9.85 10.08
CA GLU A 466 -32.09 10.89 9.35
C GLU A 466 -31.24 11.38 8.16
N ASN A 467 -31.83 11.43 6.97
CA ASN A 467 -31.16 11.92 5.75
C ASN A 467 -29.79 11.27 5.47
N GLY A 468 -29.65 9.97 5.75
CA GLY A 468 -28.40 9.23 5.53
C GLY A 468 -27.33 9.50 6.59
N VAL A 469 -27.66 10.17 7.69
CA VAL A 469 -26.75 10.42 8.82
C VAL A 469 -27.19 9.58 10.01
N TYR A 470 -26.27 8.81 10.60
CA TYR A 470 -26.49 8.11 11.85
C TYR A 470 -26.04 8.99 13.02
N THR A 471 -26.94 9.24 13.97
CA THR A 471 -26.66 9.96 15.22
C THR A 471 -26.66 8.97 16.37
N ALA A 472 -25.54 8.87 17.07
CA ALA A 472 -25.37 7.95 18.19
C ALA A 472 -26.10 8.46 19.44
N GLY A 473 -26.82 7.57 20.11
CA GLY A 473 -27.38 7.81 21.43
C GLY A 473 -26.31 7.82 22.54
N THR A 474 -26.75 7.67 23.79
CA THR A 474 -25.87 7.75 24.98
C THR A 474 -25.32 6.39 25.45
N ARG A 475 -25.78 5.29 24.85
CA ARG A 475 -25.43 3.93 25.26
C ARG A 475 -24.43 3.34 24.28
N ALA A 476 -23.25 2.94 24.79
CA ALA A 476 -22.26 2.21 24.02
C ALA A 476 -22.73 0.79 23.69
N GLY A 477 -22.26 0.26 22.56
CA GLY A 477 -22.55 -1.08 22.06
C GLY A 477 -22.47 -1.15 20.54
N THR A 478 -22.75 -2.32 19.98
CA THR A 478 -22.89 -2.50 18.52
C THR A 478 -24.35 -2.37 18.13
N ASP A 479 -24.67 -1.40 17.27
CA ASP A 479 -25.96 -1.27 16.61
C ASP A 479 -25.94 -2.08 15.33
N THR A 480 -26.91 -2.97 15.14
CA THR A 480 -27.08 -3.70 13.88
C THR A 480 -28.11 -2.97 13.06
N LEU A 481 -27.69 -2.33 11.97
CA LEU A 481 -28.59 -1.62 11.07
C LEU A 481 -29.31 -2.62 10.17
N THR A 482 -30.59 -2.37 9.92
CA THR A 482 -31.37 -3.09 8.90
C THR A 482 -31.46 -2.23 7.65
N LEU A 483 -31.06 -2.79 6.51
CA LEU A 483 -31.17 -2.18 5.19
C LEU A 483 -32.32 -2.87 4.44
N THR A 484 -33.21 -2.09 3.82
CA THR A 484 -34.35 -2.63 3.08
C THR A 484 -34.59 -1.83 1.81
N SER A 485 -34.73 -2.50 0.66
CA SER A 485 -35.23 -1.92 -0.59
C SER A 485 -36.55 -2.59 -0.95
N ARG A 486 -37.63 -1.81 -0.97
CA ARG A 486 -38.98 -2.33 -1.24
C ARG A 486 -39.18 -2.64 -2.72
N SER A 487 -38.58 -1.86 -3.61
CA SER A 487 -38.70 -2.07 -5.05
C SER A 487 -37.98 -3.33 -5.51
N LEU A 488 -36.83 -3.64 -4.90
CA LEU A 488 -36.04 -4.83 -5.20
C LEU A 488 -36.46 -6.05 -4.37
N GLY A 489 -37.13 -5.84 -3.24
CA GLY A 489 -37.55 -6.93 -2.33
C GLY A 489 -36.37 -7.63 -1.67
N VAL A 490 -35.29 -6.89 -1.41
CA VAL A 490 -34.06 -7.39 -0.78
C VAL A 490 -33.74 -6.62 0.50
N GLU A 491 -33.04 -7.29 1.40
CA GLU A 491 -32.63 -6.77 2.70
C GLU A 491 -31.14 -7.02 2.93
N GLY A 492 -30.59 -6.38 3.95
CA GLY A 492 -29.22 -6.55 4.38
C GLY A 492 -29.02 -6.05 5.80
N THR A 493 -27.83 -6.29 6.34
CA THR A 493 -27.41 -5.78 7.64
C THR A 493 -26.07 -5.07 7.54
N ALA A 494 -25.82 -4.18 8.49
CA ALA A 494 -24.53 -3.53 8.72
C ALA A 494 -24.37 -3.26 10.22
N GLN A 495 -23.17 -2.98 10.68
CA GLN A 495 -22.85 -2.70 12.08
C GLN A 495 -22.23 -1.31 12.27
N ILE A 496 -22.69 -0.62 13.32
CA ILE A 496 -22.05 0.59 13.85
C ILE A 496 -21.71 0.37 15.32
N HIS A 497 -20.49 0.72 15.73
CA HIS A 497 -20.04 0.64 17.11
C HIS A 497 -20.16 2.00 17.79
N VAL A 498 -21.12 2.14 18.70
CA VAL A 498 -21.24 3.33 19.57
C VAL A 498 -20.32 3.17 20.77
N VAL A 499 -19.46 4.16 21.03
CA VAL A 499 -18.50 4.16 22.14
C VAL A 499 -18.71 5.40 23.02
N ASN A 500 -18.51 5.27 24.34
CA ASN A 500 -18.72 6.37 25.29
C ASN A 500 -17.43 7.12 25.66
N SER A 501 -16.28 6.65 25.18
CA SER A 501 -14.98 7.25 25.44
C SER A 501 -14.06 7.10 24.24
N LEU A 502 -13.01 7.92 24.21
CA LEU A 502 -11.90 7.82 23.27
C LEU A 502 -10.68 7.23 23.96
N THR A 503 -9.81 6.58 23.20
CA THR A 503 -8.47 6.16 23.64
C THR A 503 -7.40 7.16 23.24
N SER A 504 -7.62 7.92 22.16
CA SER A 504 -6.76 9.03 21.76
C SER A 504 -7.58 10.17 21.17
N LEU A 505 -7.04 11.38 21.32
CA LEU A 505 -7.51 12.58 20.67
C LEU A 505 -6.31 13.19 19.94
N THR A 506 -6.51 13.62 18.71
CA THR A 506 -5.51 14.28 17.88
C THR A 506 -6.10 15.57 17.33
N VAL A 507 -5.48 16.68 17.68
CA VAL A 507 -5.72 18.01 17.11
C VAL A 507 -4.58 18.32 16.15
N SER A 508 -4.90 18.77 14.95
CA SER A 508 -3.96 19.17 13.90
C SER A 508 -4.38 20.52 13.29
N ARG A 509 -3.59 21.05 12.36
CA ARG A 509 -4.07 22.11 11.45
C ARG A 509 -4.97 21.50 10.38
N GLU A 510 -5.91 22.29 9.86
CA GLU A 510 -6.72 21.86 8.71
C GLU A 510 -5.83 21.44 7.53
N GLY A 511 -6.16 20.30 6.93
CA GLY A 511 -5.37 19.68 5.86
C GLY A 511 -4.10 18.95 6.33
N SER A 512 -3.82 18.90 7.64
CA SER A 512 -2.69 18.16 8.21
C SER A 512 -3.15 16.99 9.08
N SER A 513 -2.41 15.89 9.03
CA SER A 513 -2.58 14.75 9.94
C SER A 513 -1.63 14.79 11.14
N SER A 514 -0.71 15.76 11.20
CA SER A 514 0.29 15.86 12.27
C SER A 514 -0.34 16.43 13.54
N ALA A 515 -0.22 15.69 14.65
CA ALA A 515 -0.69 16.14 15.95
C ALA A 515 0.08 17.40 16.42
N LEU A 516 -0.65 18.44 16.80
CA LEU A 516 -0.08 19.65 17.39
C LEU A 516 0.21 19.43 18.88
N THR A 517 1.44 19.66 19.28
CA THR A 517 1.82 19.83 20.69
C THR A 517 2.16 21.28 21.02
N SER A 518 2.53 22.05 19.99
CA SER A 518 2.66 23.50 20.02
C SER A 518 2.10 24.13 18.75
N LEU A 519 1.73 25.40 18.85
CA LEU A 519 1.24 26.22 17.76
C LEU A 519 1.90 27.60 17.84
N THR A 520 2.75 27.91 16.87
CA THR A 520 3.38 29.22 16.74
C THR A 520 2.59 30.08 15.75
N VAL A 521 2.24 31.30 16.16
CA VAL A 521 1.34 32.22 15.43
C VAL A 521 1.83 33.67 15.47
N LYS A 522 1.39 34.50 14.54
CA LYS A 522 1.53 35.96 14.60
C LYS A 522 0.39 36.56 15.42
N PRO A 523 0.58 37.75 16.03
CA PRO A 523 -0.53 38.45 16.67
C PRO A 523 -1.72 38.64 15.72
N GLY A 524 -2.90 38.22 16.17
CA GLY A 524 -4.13 38.27 15.37
C GLY A 524 -4.27 37.20 14.28
N GLU A 525 -3.30 36.31 14.10
CA GLU A 525 -3.38 35.22 13.11
C GLU A 525 -4.56 34.29 13.41
N LYS A 526 -5.20 33.80 12.34
CA LYS A 526 -6.26 32.80 12.44
C LYS A 526 -5.77 31.47 11.89
N VAL A 527 -5.94 30.41 12.66
CA VAL A 527 -5.55 29.05 12.31
C VAL A 527 -6.78 28.16 12.43
N GLN A 528 -7.19 27.57 11.31
CA GLN A 528 -8.22 26.54 11.32
C GLN A 528 -7.61 25.23 11.81
N LEU A 529 -8.15 24.71 12.92
CA LEU A 529 -7.74 23.43 13.47
C LEU A 529 -8.59 22.31 12.86
N SER A 530 -8.18 21.08 13.10
CA SER A 530 -8.93 19.86 12.85
C SER A 530 -8.79 18.94 14.06
N VAL A 531 -9.80 18.12 14.31
CA VAL A 531 -9.82 17.20 15.44
C VAL A 531 -10.27 15.82 14.98
N THR A 532 -9.55 14.81 15.42
CA THR A 532 -9.90 13.41 15.21
C THR A 532 -9.75 12.66 16.52
N GLY A 533 -10.73 11.86 16.88
CA GLY A 533 -10.67 11.01 18.08
C GLY A 533 -10.78 9.55 17.68
N SER A 534 -9.96 8.70 18.29
CA SER A 534 -10.00 7.25 18.07
C SER A 534 -10.39 6.48 19.31
N TYR A 535 -11.04 5.34 19.12
CA TYR A 535 -11.27 4.32 20.13
C TYR A 535 -10.59 3.03 19.65
N TRP A 536 -9.53 2.62 20.35
CA TRP A 536 -8.71 1.45 20.04
C TRP A 536 -8.24 1.39 18.58
N GLY A 537 -7.84 2.54 18.03
CA GLY A 537 -7.33 2.67 16.67
C GLY A 537 -8.40 2.82 15.58
N ARG A 538 -9.69 2.82 15.93
CA ARG A 538 -10.78 3.18 15.01
C ARG A 538 -11.20 4.62 15.22
N THR A 539 -11.30 5.39 14.14
CA THR A 539 -11.84 6.75 14.21
C THR A 539 -13.28 6.71 14.71
N ALA A 540 -13.55 7.43 15.80
CA ALA A 540 -14.84 7.49 16.47
C ALA A 540 -15.43 8.91 16.48
N LEU A 541 -14.56 9.92 16.53
CA LEU A 541 -14.92 11.33 16.44
C LEU A 541 -14.39 11.90 15.12
N ARG A 542 -15.30 12.41 14.28
CA ARG A 542 -15.03 12.89 12.91
C ARG A 542 -15.42 14.35 12.68
N ASP A 543 -16.02 15.00 13.66
CA ASP A 543 -16.43 16.39 13.60
C ASP A 543 -16.24 17.07 14.95
N TRP A 544 -16.67 18.33 15.05
CA TRP A 544 -16.59 19.15 16.25
C TRP A 544 -17.67 18.84 17.29
N SER A 545 -18.66 18.01 16.94
CA SER A 545 -19.73 17.67 17.88
C SER A 545 -19.15 16.87 19.05
N GLY A 546 -19.44 17.32 20.28
CA GLY A 546 -18.88 16.70 21.49
C GLY A 546 -17.44 17.12 21.85
N VAL A 547 -16.85 18.11 21.16
CA VAL A 547 -15.57 18.72 21.52
C VAL A 547 -15.79 19.97 22.37
N SER A 548 -15.07 20.08 23.48
CA SER A 548 -15.01 21.29 24.29
C SER A 548 -13.61 21.89 24.31
N TRP A 549 -13.51 23.20 24.23
CA TRP A 549 -12.25 23.94 24.26
C TRP A 549 -12.06 24.71 25.57
N THR A 550 -10.83 24.70 26.08
CA THR A 550 -10.40 25.61 27.14
C THR A 550 -9.14 26.35 26.71
N VAL A 551 -9.13 27.68 26.90
CA VAL A 551 -7.95 28.52 26.65
C VAL A 551 -7.37 28.96 27.98
N THR A 552 -6.05 28.80 28.15
CA THR A 552 -5.30 29.27 29.33
C THR A 552 -4.28 30.30 28.90
N GLY A 553 -4.26 31.46 29.57
CA GLY A 553 -3.37 32.58 29.23
C GLY A 553 -3.95 33.52 28.17
N ASP A 554 -3.22 34.59 27.85
CA ASP A 554 -3.61 35.59 26.83
C ASP A 554 -3.10 35.19 25.45
N VAL A 555 -3.53 34.03 24.97
CA VAL A 555 -3.06 33.49 23.67
C VAL A 555 -4.06 33.66 22.54
N GLY A 556 -5.34 33.87 22.85
CA GLY A 556 -6.39 34.05 21.84
C GLY A 556 -7.72 33.43 22.24
N THR A 557 -8.51 33.05 21.22
CA THR A 557 -9.82 32.38 21.37
C THR A 557 -9.93 31.21 20.40
N VAL A 558 -10.69 30.18 20.74
CA VAL A 558 -11.07 29.08 19.82
C VAL A 558 -12.59 29.04 19.78
N ASP A 559 -13.18 29.00 18.58
CA ASP A 559 -14.62 28.86 18.43
C ASP A 559 -15.07 27.38 18.41
N GLU A 560 -16.39 27.16 18.30
CA GLU A 560 -16.99 25.82 18.31
C GLU A 560 -16.59 24.95 17.11
N ASN A 561 -16.11 25.55 16.02
CA ASN A 561 -15.64 24.86 14.82
C ASN A 561 -14.11 24.77 14.76
N GLY A 562 -13.43 25.05 15.88
CA GLY A 562 -11.98 24.94 15.98
C GLY A 562 -11.17 26.03 15.28
N LEU A 563 -11.78 27.17 14.92
CA LEU A 563 -11.01 28.30 14.43
C LEU A 563 -10.32 29.00 15.60
N PHE A 564 -9.00 28.84 15.70
CA PHE A 564 -8.19 29.57 16.66
C PHE A 564 -7.87 30.96 16.11
N THR A 565 -8.16 32.01 16.89
CA THR A 565 -7.75 33.40 16.61
C THR A 565 -6.78 33.87 17.68
N ALA A 566 -5.53 34.10 17.30
CA ALA A 566 -4.45 34.49 18.19
C ALA A 566 -4.65 35.89 18.78
N SER A 567 -4.17 36.11 20.01
CA SER A 567 -4.22 37.41 20.68
C SER A 567 -3.48 38.49 19.87
N GLN A 568 -4.03 39.71 19.84
CA GLN A 568 -3.42 40.87 19.18
C GLN A 568 -2.18 41.39 19.93
N ASN A 569 -2.07 41.10 21.22
CA ASN A 569 -1.01 41.63 22.08
C ASN A 569 0.15 40.65 22.28
N GLY A 570 0.06 39.45 21.70
CA GLY A 570 0.93 38.32 22.05
C GLY A 570 0.64 37.78 23.45
N GLY A 571 1.43 36.79 23.89
CA GLY A 571 1.30 36.18 25.21
C GLY A 571 1.92 34.78 25.29
N SER A 572 1.77 34.12 26.44
CA SER A 572 2.07 32.70 26.61
C SER A 572 0.89 31.98 27.24
N GLY A 573 0.69 30.73 26.86
CA GLY A 573 -0.49 29.98 27.25
C GLY A 573 -0.72 28.77 26.36
N SER A 574 -1.93 28.21 26.44
CA SER A 574 -2.28 27.00 25.70
C SER A 574 -3.76 26.96 25.36
N ILE A 575 -4.08 26.15 24.36
CA ILE A 575 -5.44 25.73 24.03
C ILE A 575 -5.54 24.23 24.28
N THR A 576 -6.64 23.77 24.88
CA THR A 576 -6.88 22.36 25.17
C THR A 576 -8.22 21.94 24.58
N ALA A 577 -8.20 20.92 23.72
CA ALA A 577 -9.40 20.23 23.26
C ALA A 577 -9.70 19.04 24.17
N THR A 578 -10.96 18.82 24.51
CA THR A 578 -11.43 17.66 25.26
C THR A 578 -12.62 17.02 24.56
N ALA A 579 -12.58 15.70 24.37
CA ALA A 579 -13.69 14.92 23.84
C ALA A 579 -13.61 13.46 24.34
N GLY A 580 -14.76 12.82 24.59
CA GLY A 580 -14.83 11.41 25.00
C GLY A 580 -13.94 11.04 26.19
N GLY A 581 -13.71 11.96 27.13
CA GLY A 581 -12.87 11.76 28.31
C GLY A 581 -11.36 11.90 28.10
N VAL A 582 -10.90 12.28 26.90
CA VAL A 582 -9.49 12.52 26.57
C VAL A 582 -9.27 13.98 26.24
N SER A 583 -8.11 14.53 26.62
CA SER A 583 -7.71 15.90 26.33
C SER A 583 -6.38 15.97 25.60
N GLN A 584 -6.22 16.95 24.72
CA GLN A 584 -4.94 17.32 24.12
C GLN A 584 -4.69 18.81 24.30
N THR A 585 -3.53 19.15 24.87
CA THR A 585 -3.10 20.52 25.12
C THR A 585 -2.03 20.93 24.11
N ILE A 586 -2.22 22.09 23.49
CA ILE A 586 -1.31 22.70 22.52
C ILE A 586 -0.75 23.99 23.14
N GLN A 587 0.57 24.07 23.27
CA GLN A 587 1.25 25.28 23.73
C GLN A 587 1.25 26.34 22.63
N VAL A 588 0.81 27.57 22.90
CA VAL A 588 0.79 28.64 21.90
C VAL A 588 1.95 29.60 22.12
N GLY A 589 2.73 29.85 21.06
CA GLY A 589 3.83 30.81 21.02
C GLY A 589 3.66 31.86 19.92
N PHE A 590 4.33 32.99 20.05
CA PHE A 590 4.31 34.08 19.05
C PHE A 590 5.70 34.31 18.44
N ASN A 591 5.78 34.42 17.10
CA ASN A 591 7.03 34.75 16.39
C ASN A 591 7.23 36.27 16.24
N SER A 592 8.48 36.72 16.37
CA SER A 592 8.94 38.11 16.22
C SER A 592 9.26 38.46 14.76
N VAL A 593 9.09 39.74 14.36
CA VAL A 593 9.43 40.26 13.03
C VAL A 593 10.92 40.67 12.98
N HIS A 594 11.69 40.19 12.01
CA HIS A 594 13.06 40.67 11.72
C HIS A 594 13.03 41.94 10.86
N ASN A 595 13.77 42.99 11.23
CA ASN A 595 13.74 44.29 10.55
C ASN A 595 14.46 44.29 9.19
N ASP A 596 15.47 43.45 9.03
CA ASP A 596 16.30 43.32 7.82
C ASP A 596 15.73 42.33 6.80
N VAL A 597 14.67 41.61 7.17
CA VAL A 597 13.89 40.75 6.27
C VAL A 597 12.41 41.13 6.40
N PRO A 598 11.99 42.28 5.87
CA PRO A 598 10.60 42.72 5.97
C PRO A 598 9.67 41.90 5.05
N PRO A 599 8.34 41.90 5.30
CA PRO A 599 7.36 41.37 4.35
C PRO A 599 7.57 41.95 2.94
N GLY A 600 7.81 41.09 1.96
CA GLY A 600 8.18 41.46 0.58
C GLY A 600 9.65 41.22 0.21
N HIS A 601 10.52 40.95 1.19
CA HIS A 601 11.87 40.44 0.92
C HIS A 601 11.79 39.02 0.33
N TRP A 602 12.61 38.69 -0.67
CA TRP A 602 12.53 37.40 -1.40
C TRP A 602 12.75 36.17 -0.50
N ALA A 603 13.52 36.33 0.58
CA ALA A 603 13.76 35.28 1.57
C ALA A 603 12.81 35.33 2.78
N TYR A 604 11.82 36.24 2.81
CA TYR A 604 10.94 36.47 3.96
C TYR A 604 10.30 35.17 4.45
N ASP A 605 9.59 34.46 3.57
CA ASP A 605 8.88 33.24 3.94
C ASP A 605 9.83 32.14 4.43
N ALA A 606 11.03 32.05 3.84
CA ALA A 606 12.01 31.06 4.22
C ALA A 606 12.67 31.33 5.57
N VAL A 607 12.98 32.60 5.86
CA VAL A 607 13.52 33.02 7.15
C VAL A 607 12.49 32.77 8.25
N GLU A 608 11.24 33.18 8.02
CA GLU A 608 10.13 32.93 8.95
C GLU A 608 9.89 31.43 9.16
N TYR A 609 9.93 30.63 8.08
CA TYR A 609 9.80 29.17 8.16
C TYR A 609 10.90 28.57 9.03
N CYS A 610 12.17 28.90 8.74
CA CYS A 610 13.30 28.34 9.48
C CYS A 610 13.27 28.78 10.95
N TYR A 611 12.87 30.01 11.24
CA TYR A 611 12.73 30.50 12.62
C TYR A 611 11.61 29.77 13.37
N ALA A 612 10.42 29.64 12.75
CA ALA A 612 9.27 28.96 13.33
C ALA A 612 9.51 27.48 13.67
N HIS A 613 10.39 26.82 12.90
CA HIS A 613 10.75 25.41 13.09
C HIS A 613 12.02 25.24 13.95
N GLY A 614 12.55 26.31 14.55
CA GLY A 614 13.75 26.26 15.39
C GLY A 614 15.03 25.92 14.62
N ILE A 615 15.01 26.00 13.29
CA ILE A 615 16.13 25.68 12.40
C ILE A 615 17.24 26.73 12.55
N THR A 616 16.87 28.00 12.66
CA THR A 616 17.78 29.14 12.76
C THR A 616 17.34 30.15 13.81
N SER A 617 18.29 30.95 14.29
CA SER A 617 18.04 32.19 15.03
C SER A 617 18.49 33.41 14.23
N GLY A 618 18.10 34.61 14.68
CA GLY A 618 18.69 35.85 14.19
C GLY A 618 20.12 36.05 14.69
N ILE A 619 20.86 36.96 14.05
CA ILE A 619 22.18 37.43 14.53
C ILE A 619 22.03 38.44 15.67
N SER A 620 20.85 39.03 15.82
CA SER A 620 20.45 39.86 16.95
C SER A 620 18.96 39.67 17.24
N ALA A 621 18.42 40.38 18.24
CA ALA A 621 17.00 40.34 18.56
C ALA A 621 16.10 40.89 17.42
N THR A 622 16.67 41.69 16.51
CA THR A 622 15.91 42.38 15.45
C THR A 622 16.43 42.10 14.05
N GLU A 623 17.53 41.37 13.89
CA GLU A 623 18.15 41.13 12.57
C GLU A 623 18.44 39.64 12.35
N PHE A 624 18.16 39.17 11.13
CA PHE A 624 18.48 37.82 10.67
C PHE A 624 19.91 37.71 10.09
N GLY A 625 20.43 38.79 9.50
CA GLY A 625 21.68 38.82 8.76
C GLY A 625 21.56 38.20 7.37
N ALA A 626 20.48 38.50 6.63
CA ALA A 626 20.12 37.83 5.38
C ALA A 626 21.27 37.73 4.36
N ASP A 627 22.04 38.81 4.19
CA ASP A 627 23.12 38.91 3.20
C ASP A 627 24.48 38.42 3.71
N TYR A 628 24.59 38.01 4.98
CA TYR A 628 25.84 37.51 5.52
C TYR A 628 26.15 36.13 4.95
N GLN A 629 27.42 35.92 4.60
CA GLN A 629 27.90 34.61 4.15
C GLN A 629 27.79 33.60 5.29
N ILE A 630 27.21 32.44 5.00
CA ILE A 630 27.03 31.40 6.01
C ILE A 630 28.36 30.71 6.30
N GLN A 631 28.70 30.65 7.59
CA GLN A 631 29.88 29.93 8.06
C GLN A 631 29.61 28.42 8.07
N ARG A 632 30.64 27.59 7.88
CA ARG A 632 30.56 26.12 7.95
C ARG A 632 29.96 25.59 9.24
N ALA A 633 30.20 26.28 10.36
CA ALA A 633 29.59 25.98 11.65
C ALA A 633 28.07 26.23 11.65
N ASP A 634 27.64 27.42 11.23
CA ASP A 634 26.21 27.80 11.16
C ASP A 634 25.44 26.89 10.19
N PHE A 635 26.06 26.55 9.05
CA PHE A 635 25.48 25.63 8.08
C PHE A 635 25.17 24.28 8.72
N MET A 636 26.13 23.68 9.43
CA MET A 636 25.94 22.40 10.10
C MET A 636 24.94 22.51 11.27
N LEU A 637 24.97 23.62 12.00
CA LEU A 637 24.02 23.88 13.09
C LEU A 637 22.58 23.93 12.59
N MET A 638 22.32 24.58 11.45
CA MET A 638 20.98 24.61 10.85
C MET A 638 20.51 23.21 10.43
N LEU A 639 21.39 22.36 9.87
CA LEU A 639 21.04 20.97 9.55
C LEU A 639 20.71 20.15 10.80
N TYR A 640 21.54 20.27 11.84
CA TYR A 640 21.35 19.59 13.13
C TYR A 640 20.02 19.98 13.79
N ASN A 641 19.67 21.27 13.76
CA ASN A 641 18.40 21.75 14.27
C ASN A 641 17.22 21.21 13.44
N THR A 642 17.37 21.14 12.12
CA THR A 642 16.31 20.66 11.21
C THR A 642 15.92 19.20 11.48
N VAL A 643 16.87 18.34 11.88
CA VAL A 643 16.59 16.94 12.25
C VAL A 643 16.19 16.74 13.73
N GLY A 644 15.90 17.83 14.45
CA GLY A 644 15.42 17.76 15.83
C GLY A 644 16.50 17.52 16.89
N GLN A 645 17.73 17.96 16.63
CA GLN A 645 18.84 17.95 17.59
C GLN A 645 19.11 16.56 18.23
N PRO A 646 19.39 15.52 17.43
CA PRO A 646 19.60 14.16 17.92
C PRO A 646 20.76 14.07 18.92
N ALA A 647 20.63 13.18 19.89
CA ALA A 647 21.64 13.00 20.93
C ALA A 647 23.01 12.58 20.34
N VAL A 648 24.07 13.22 20.81
CA VAL A 648 25.45 12.95 20.39
C VAL A 648 26.19 12.21 21.50
N THR A 649 26.65 11.00 21.20
CA THR A 649 27.34 10.12 22.16
C THR A 649 28.85 10.23 22.12
N SER A 650 29.43 10.96 21.15
CA SER A 650 30.87 11.14 21.00
C SER A 650 31.16 12.51 20.38
N GLY A 651 32.13 13.22 20.95
CA GLY A 651 32.55 14.53 20.47
C GLY A 651 33.34 14.46 19.16
N CYS A 652 33.38 15.55 18.41
CA CYS A 652 34.16 15.61 17.18
C CYS A 652 35.67 15.55 17.41
N THR A 653 36.42 15.07 16.42
CA THR A 653 37.89 14.94 16.47
C THR A 653 38.65 16.13 15.87
N PHE A 654 37.93 17.16 15.41
CA PHE A 654 38.55 18.35 14.81
C PHE A 654 39.25 19.20 15.87
N THR A 655 40.49 19.60 15.61
CA THR A 655 41.35 20.29 16.59
C THR A 655 41.04 21.78 16.74
N ASP A 656 40.26 22.34 15.83
CA ASP A 656 39.77 23.72 15.80
C ASP A 656 38.30 23.87 16.21
N VAL A 657 37.71 22.85 16.84
CA VAL A 657 36.34 22.85 17.34
C VAL A 657 36.34 22.44 18.82
N TYR A 658 36.03 23.38 19.71
CA TYR A 658 36.16 23.19 21.16
C TYR A 658 34.82 22.84 21.81
N PRO A 659 34.78 22.02 22.89
CA PRO A 659 33.54 21.66 23.60
C PRO A 659 32.69 22.84 24.10
N THR A 660 33.28 24.03 24.21
CA THR A 660 32.61 25.28 24.61
C THR A 660 31.97 26.04 23.45
N ASP A 661 32.22 25.65 22.20
CA ASP A 661 31.66 26.32 21.03
C ASP A 661 30.19 25.97 20.86
N TYR A 662 29.38 26.96 20.50
CA TYR A 662 27.92 26.79 20.36
C TYR A 662 27.53 25.76 19.28
N TYR A 663 28.42 25.51 18.32
CA TYR A 663 28.25 24.53 17.23
C TYR A 663 28.91 23.17 17.52
N TYR A 664 29.56 22.97 18.67
CA TYR A 664 30.32 21.74 18.97
C TYR A 664 29.48 20.48 18.79
N THR A 665 28.27 20.48 19.35
CA THR A 665 27.35 19.34 19.27
C THR A 665 26.90 19.08 17.83
N ALA A 666 26.58 20.14 17.08
CA ALA A 666 26.15 20.01 15.69
C ALA A 666 27.27 19.46 14.79
N ILE A 667 28.52 19.89 14.98
CA ILE A 667 29.66 19.35 14.23
C ILE A 667 29.98 17.91 14.66
N SER A 668 29.86 17.60 15.95
CA SER A 668 30.03 16.24 16.46
C SER A 668 29.01 15.26 15.88
N TRP A 669 27.74 15.69 15.79
CA TRP A 669 26.71 14.97 15.06
C TRP A 669 27.05 14.86 13.58
N GLY A 670 27.33 15.98 12.90
CA GLY A 670 27.64 15.99 11.47
C GLY A 670 28.81 15.07 11.12
N GLN A 671 29.83 14.99 11.98
CA GLN A 671 30.97 14.09 11.77
C GLN A 671 30.56 12.62 11.95
N SER A 672 29.70 12.29 12.93
CA SER A 672 29.29 10.90 13.20
C SER A 672 28.43 10.31 12.08
N ILE A 673 27.71 11.15 11.34
CA ILE A 673 26.88 10.73 10.19
C ILE A 673 27.51 11.06 8.82
N GLY A 674 28.75 11.54 8.80
CA GLY A 674 29.50 11.78 7.56
C GLY A 674 29.17 13.06 6.80
N LEU A 675 28.33 13.96 7.33
CA LEU A 675 28.04 15.27 6.71
C LEU A 675 29.13 16.32 6.97
N ALA A 676 29.85 16.22 8.10
CA ALA A 676 30.94 17.14 8.45
C ALA A 676 32.29 16.52 8.08
N ALA A 677 32.83 16.90 6.92
CA ALA A 677 34.18 16.54 6.48
C ALA A 677 35.18 17.67 6.78
N GLY A 678 36.37 17.29 7.27
CA GLY A 678 37.46 18.24 7.54
C GLY A 678 38.16 18.76 6.28
N VAL A 679 38.91 19.85 6.43
CA VAL A 679 39.68 20.49 5.35
C VAL A 679 41.13 19.98 5.27
N GLY A 680 41.46 18.92 6.02
CA GLY A 680 42.81 18.34 6.15
C GLY A 680 43.48 18.68 7.49
N ASN A 681 44.57 17.96 7.83
CA ASN A 681 45.36 18.15 9.06
C ASN A 681 44.55 18.11 10.38
N GLY A 682 43.40 17.44 10.39
CA GLY A 682 42.52 17.36 11.56
C GLY A 682 41.69 18.62 11.82
N LEU A 683 41.54 19.53 10.85
CA LEU A 683 40.77 20.78 10.97
C LEU A 683 39.40 20.69 10.28
N TYR A 684 38.40 21.41 10.81
CA TYR A 684 37.09 21.60 10.17
C TYR A 684 36.92 22.96 9.48
N ALA A 685 37.63 23.99 9.96
CA ALA A 685 37.51 25.39 9.59
C ALA A 685 36.08 25.96 9.80
N PRO A 686 35.59 26.04 11.06
CA PRO A 686 34.19 26.37 11.37
C PRO A 686 33.73 27.75 10.88
N HIS A 687 34.63 28.72 10.76
CA HIS A 687 34.31 30.10 10.39
C HIS A 687 34.48 30.41 8.89
N GLU A 688 34.99 29.47 8.10
CA GLU A 688 35.10 29.66 6.65
C GLU A 688 33.71 29.61 5.99
N PRO A 689 33.49 30.38 4.92
CA PRO A 689 32.22 30.37 4.21
C PRO A 689 32.03 29.07 3.40
N VAL A 690 30.76 28.71 3.15
CA VAL A 690 30.39 27.56 2.31
C VAL A 690 30.10 28.03 0.89
N ASN A 691 30.72 27.40 -0.11
CA ASN A 691 30.35 27.65 -1.50
C ASN A 691 29.16 26.77 -1.96
N ARG A 692 28.53 27.12 -3.08
CA ARG A 692 27.28 26.49 -3.54
C ARG A 692 27.43 25.01 -3.90
N GLU A 693 28.52 24.60 -4.56
CA GLU A 693 28.74 23.18 -4.88
C GLU A 693 28.96 22.29 -3.64
N GLN A 694 29.61 22.83 -2.59
CA GLN A 694 29.72 22.16 -1.30
C GLN A 694 28.34 22.05 -0.64
N ALA A 695 27.55 23.12 -0.66
CA ALA A 695 26.19 23.12 -0.11
C ALA A 695 25.30 22.10 -0.83
N PHE A 696 25.34 22.02 -2.15
CA PHE A 696 24.54 21.06 -2.93
C PHE A 696 24.84 19.60 -2.54
N THR A 697 26.13 19.30 -2.37
CA THR A 697 26.57 17.95 -1.97
C THR A 697 26.03 17.59 -0.59
N ILE A 698 26.24 18.47 0.40
CA ILE A 698 25.81 18.20 1.78
C ILE A 698 24.28 18.16 1.89
N LEU A 699 23.57 19.08 1.23
CA LEU A 699 22.10 19.12 1.23
C LEU A 699 21.49 17.87 0.59
N ARG A 700 22.03 17.38 -0.53
CA ARG A 700 21.55 16.15 -1.16
C ARG A 700 21.76 14.91 -0.27
N GLN A 701 22.86 14.88 0.48
CA GLN A 701 23.13 13.82 1.48
C GLN A 701 22.26 13.96 2.74
N PHE A 702 21.87 15.18 3.08
CA PHE A 702 21.00 15.49 4.21
C PHE A 702 19.53 15.08 3.97
N MET A 703 19.03 15.22 2.74
CA MET A 703 17.61 14.99 2.40
C MET A 703 17.00 13.65 2.90
N PRO A 704 17.67 12.48 2.80
CA PRO A 704 17.14 11.23 3.35
C PRO A 704 16.91 11.28 4.87
N LEU A 705 17.70 12.06 5.62
CA LEU A 705 17.59 12.18 7.08
C LEU A 705 16.31 12.89 7.52
N VAL A 706 15.68 13.64 6.62
CA VAL A 706 14.38 14.31 6.83
C VAL A 706 13.24 13.64 6.04
N GLY A 707 13.44 12.39 5.61
CA GLY A 707 12.43 11.59 4.92
C GLY A 707 12.15 12.06 3.48
N LYS A 708 13.10 12.77 2.85
CA LYS A 708 12.99 13.28 1.47
C LYS A 708 13.88 12.48 0.53
N GLU A 709 13.61 11.20 0.39
CA GLU A 709 14.31 10.39 -0.61
C GLU A 709 13.94 10.84 -2.03
N CYS A 710 14.94 10.99 -2.89
CA CYS A 710 14.76 11.42 -4.27
C CYS A 710 15.60 10.53 -5.18
N PRO A 711 15.07 10.13 -6.35
CA PRO A 711 15.88 9.49 -7.37
C PRO A 711 16.95 10.45 -7.88
N ASP A 712 18.10 9.92 -8.28
CA ASP A 712 19.15 10.71 -8.91
C ASP A 712 18.67 11.23 -10.26
N ALA A 713 18.91 12.51 -10.54
CA ALA A 713 18.52 13.11 -11.81
C ALA A 713 19.60 12.95 -12.88
N SER A 714 19.19 12.84 -14.14
CA SER A 714 20.09 12.98 -15.30
C SER A 714 20.86 14.30 -15.24
N LEU A 715 22.15 14.27 -15.61
CA LEU A 715 22.97 15.48 -15.70
C LEU A 715 22.46 16.48 -16.75
N SER A 716 21.64 16.04 -17.71
CA SER A 716 21.09 16.90 -18.77
C SER A 716 20.19 18.01 -18.22
N VAL A 717 19.65 17.86 -17.01
CA VAL A 717 18.89 18.94 -16.34
C VAL A 717 19.74 20.18 -16.07
N LEU A 718 21.07 20.04 -16.09
CA LEU A 718 22.01 21.14 -15.93
C LEU A 718 22.34 21.86 -17.24
N ASP A 719 21.94 21.32 -18.40
CA ASP A 719 22.31 21.89 -19.72
C ASP A 719 21.71 23.27 -19.98
N VAL A 720 20.70 23.67 -19.20
CA VAL A 720 20.12 25.02 -19.22
C VAL A 720 21.03 26.08 -18.58
N TYR A 721 22.05 25.67 -17.81
CA TYR A 721 22.95 26.60 -17.13
C TYR A 721 24.26 26.79 -17.90
N PRO A 722 24.61 28.04 -18.26
CA PRO A 722 25.81 28.34 -19.06
C PRO A 722 27.13 28.02 -18.33
N ASP A 723 27.10 27.88 -17.00
CA ASP A 723 28.24 27.62 -16.14
C ASP A 723 28.28 26.18 -15.59
N LYS A 724 27.48 25.26 -16.14
CA LYS A 724 27.42 23.85 -15.70
C LYS A 724 28.78 23.15 -15.66
N ASP A 725 29.70 23.53 -16.57
CA ASP A 725 31.04 22.95 -16.67
C ASP A 725 31.98 23.41 -15.53
N GLN A 726 31.59 24.42 -14.75
CA GLN A 726 32.33 24.87 -13.56
C GLN A 726 32.01 24.04 -12.30
N ILE A 727 30.94 23.24 -12.32
CA ILE A 727 30.55 22.37 -11.22
C ILE A 727 31.62 21.28 -11.08
N ALA A 728 32.19 21.10 -9.89
CA ALA A 728 33.14 20.01 -9.66
C ALA A 728 32.47 18.64 -9.84
N ASP A 729 33.23 17.65 -10.35
CA ASP A 729 32.67 16.33 -10.66
C ASP A 729 31.95 15.66 -9.48
N TYR A 730 32.47 15.84 -8.26
CA TYR A 730 31.85 15.30 -7.05
C TYR A 730 30.48 15.91 -6.73
N ALA A 731 30.19 17.12 -7.23
CA ALA A 731 28.96 17.85 -6.96
C ALA A 731 27.92 17.76 -8.09
N LYS A 732 28.30 17.31 -9.30
CA LYS A 732 27.45 17.34 -10.50
C LYS A 732 26.12 16.59 -10.32
N GLY A 733 26.16 15.33 -9.86
CA GLY A 733 24.94 14.54 -9.64
C GLY A 733 24.04 15.11 -8.54
N HIS A 734 24.64 15.64 -7.48
CA HIS A 734 23.90 16.30 -6.39
C HIS A 734 23.20 17.57 -6.87
N ALA A 735 23.91 18.42 -7.61
CA ALA A 735 23.36 19.64 -8.21
C ALA A 735 22.23 19.32 -9.19
N ALA A 736 22.42 18.34 -10.08
CA ALA A 736 21.38 17.90 -11.03
C ALA A 736 20.09 17.49 -10.30
N THR A 737 20.22 16.69 -9.24
CA THR A 737 19.08 16.23 -8.46
C THR A 737 18.35 17.38 -7.78
N LEU A 738 19.07 18.28 -7.10
CA LEU A 738 18.46 19.43 -6.43
C LEU A 738 17.75 20.38 -7.42
N VAL A 739 18.30 20.55 -8.63
CA VAL A 739 17.67 21.32 -9.71
C VAL A 739 16.40 20.62 -10.21
N ALA A 740 16.46 19.33 -10.52
CA ALA A 740 15.30 18.57 -11.03
C ALA A 740 14.13 18.58 -10.05
N GLN A 741 14.45 18.48 -8.76
CA GLN A 741 13.48 18.55 -7.66
C GLN A 741 12.94 19.97 -7.43
N GLY A 742 13.55 21.00 -8.05
CA GLY A 742 13.15 22.40 -7.90
C GLY A 742 13.57 23.03 -6.57
N ILE A 743 14.50 22.39 -5.85
CA ILE A 743 15.03 22.88 -4.58
C ILE A 743 15.99 24.05 -4.81
N VAL A 744 16.78 23.95 -5.90
CA VAL A 744 17.74 24.97 -6.32
C VAL A 744 17.35 25.46 -7.72
N SER A 745 17.22 26.78 -7.86
CA SER A 745 17.21 27.46 -9.15
C SER A 745 18.48 28.29 -9.30
N GLY A 746 19.07 28.32 -10.50
CA GLY A 746 20.09 29.32 -10.83
C GLY A 746 19.51 30.73 -10.94
N GLY A 747 20.39 31.72 -11.09
CA GLY A 747 20.00 33.09 -11.47
C GLY A 747 20.23 33.35 -12.96
N ASP A 748 20.04 34.60 -13.39
CA ASP A 748 20.22 35.03 -14.80
C ASP A 748 21.62 34.72 -15.37
N SER A 749 22.62 34.53 -14.49
CA SER A 749 24.02 34.25 -14.84
C SER A 749 24.43 32.77 -14.76
N GLY A 750 23.53 31.86 -14.35
CA GLY A 750 23.82 30.43 -14.16
C GLY A 750 23.56 29.90 -12.74
N ILE A 751 24.08 28.70 -12.44
CA ILE A 751 23.90 28.03 -11.13
C ILE A 751 24.91 28.49 -10.07
N ASP A 752 25.97 29.18 -10.49
CA ASP A 752 27.07 29.76 -9.71
C ASP A 752 27.69 28.78 -8.72
N PRO A 753 28.34 27.69 -9.18
CA PRO A 753 28.81 26.63 -8.29
C PRO A 753 29.93 27.08 -7.34
N LYS A 754 30.70 28.11 -7.71
CA LYS A 754 31.82 28.64 -6.92
C LYS A 754 31.42 29.81 -6.00
N GLY A 755 30.24 30.40 -6.19
CA GLY A 755 29.71 31.46 -5.34
C GLY A 755 29.55 31.03 -3.88
N LEU A 756 29.71 31.99 -2.98
CA LEU A 756 29.51 31.81 -1.54
C LEU A 756 28.02 31.90 -1.19
N LEU A 757 27.57 31.04 -0.28
CA LEU A 757 26.18 30.94 0.13
C LEU A 757 25.85 31.94 1.25
N SER A 758 24.81 32.76 1.07
CA SER A 758 24.27 33.62 2.14
C SER A 758 23.35 32.86 3.10
N ARG A 759 23.15 33.41 4.32
CA ARG A 759 22.19 32.90 5.30
C ARG A 759 20.76 32.82 4.75
N ALA A 760 20.34 33.83 3.97
CA ALA A 760 19.02 33.84 3.33
C ALA A 760 18.87 32.72 2.28
N GLN A 761 19.90 32.47 1.46
CA GLN A 761 19.86 31.39 0.48
C GLN A 761 19.83 30.02 1.16
N MET A 762 20.57 29.83 2.26
CA MET A 762 20.49 28.60 3.05
C MET A 762 19.08 28.37 3.62
N ALA A 763 18.46 29.43 4.17
CA ALA A 763 17.09 29.35 4.67
C ALA A 763 16.10 28.95 3.57
N VAL A 764 16.22 29.53 2.36
CA VAL A 764 15.38 29.16 1.21
C VAL A 764 15.59 27.71 0.81
N MET A 765 16.82 27.23 0.71
CA MET A 765 17.10 25.84 0.35
C MET A 765 16.53 24.86 1.39
N LEU A 766 16.64 25.16 2.69
CA LEU A 766 16.06 24.33 3.73
C LEU A 766 14.54 24.36 3.76
N MET A 767 13.92 25.53 3.61
CA MET A 767 12.46 25.61 3.47
C MET A 767 12.01 24.77 2.26
N ASN A 768 12.68 24.90 1.12
CA ASN A 768 12.35 24.12 -0.08
C ASN A 768 12.47 22.62 0.19
N ILE A 769 13.55 22.15 0.82
CA ILE A 769 13.74 20.73 1.19
C ILE A 769 12.63 20.24 2.13
N MET A 770 12.23 21.05 3.10
CA MET A 770 11.24 20.61 4.09
C MET A 770 9.81 20.62 3.54
N THR A 771 9.50 21.54 2.63
CA THR A 771 8.14 21.79 2.15
C THR A 771 7.81 21.13 0.81
N PHE A 772 8.80 20.80 -0.03
CA PHE A 772 8.52 20.14 -1.30
C PHE A 772 8.11 18.66 -1.12
N THR A 773 7.39 18.13 -2.10
CA THR A 773 7.13 16.70 -2.24
C THR A 773 8.09 16.13 -3.29
N PRO A 774 8.86 15.07 -2.99
CA PRO A 774 9.76 14.45 -3.96
C PRO A 774 9.06 14.11 -5.27
N LYS A 775 9.61 14.59 -6.38
CA LYS A 775 9.22 14.14 -7.72
C LYS A 775 9.84 12.76 -7.92
N THR A 776 9.01 11.74 -7.97
CA THR A 776 9.43 10.34 -8.20
C THR A 776 9.61 10.02 -9.68
N ASP A 777 8.97 10.79 -10.56
CA ASP A 777 8.97 10.60 -12.01
C ASP A 777 10.05 11.45 -12.69
N VAL A 778 11.17 11.69 -12.00
CA VAL A 778 12.35 12.28 -12.63
C VAL A 778 12.93 11.20 -13.53
N PRO A 779 13.24 11.48 -14.82
CA PRO A 779 13.80 10.49 -15.72
C PRO A 779 15.13 9.94 -15.16
N THR A 780 15.04 8.82 -14.45
CA THR A 780 16.12 7.86 -14.23
C THR A 780 16.05 6.88 -15.40
N ASP A 781 17.20 6.61 -16.01
CA ASP A 781 17.35 5.85 -17.27
C ASP A 781 16.34 4.71 -17.53
N PRO A 782 15.95 4.51 -18.81
CA PRO A 782 14.81 3.68 -19.20
C PRO A 782 15.04 2.19 -18.91
N VAL A 783 14.09 1.57 -18.22
CA VAL A 783 13.89 0.12 -18.27
C VAL A 783 12.81 -0.14 -19.31
N ASP A 784 13.19 -0.79 -20.42
CA ASP A 784 12.30 -1.12 -21.54
C ASP A 784 11.06 -1.92 -21.08
N PRO A 785 9.84 -1.39 -21.18
CA PRO A 785 8.62 -2.18 -21.22
C PRO A 785 8.40 -2.75 -22.63
N PRO A 786 7.58 -3.81 -22.78
CA PRO A 786 7.35 -4.48 -24.07
C PRO A 786 6.93 -3.48 -25.16
N ALA A 787 7.47 -3.68 -26.37
CA ALA A 787 7.31 -2.79 -27.52
C ALA A 787 5.84 -2.47 -27.82
N SER A 788 5.36 -1.35 -27.28
CA SER A 788 4.10 -0.73 -27.68
C SER A 788 4.41 0.38 -28.71
N THR A 789 3.42 0.90 -29.43
CA THR A 789 3.59 2.07 -30.31
C THR A 789 2.57 3.16 -29.94
N LEU A 790 3.04 4.36 -29.59
CA LEU A 790 2.20 5.54 -29.33
C LEU A 790 1.98 6.34 -30.63
N THR A 791 0.73 6.63 -30.97
CA THR A 791 0.36 7.43 -32.15
C THR A 791 -0.66 8.51 -31.82
N LEU A 792 -0.68 9.59 -32.60
CA LEU A 792 -1.73 10.60 -32.58
C LEU A 792 -2.66 10.43 -33.79
N ASP A 793 -3.95 10.76 -33.61
CA ASP A 793 -4.93 10.77 -34.69
C ASP A 793 -4.66 11.86 -35.76
N GLN A 794 -3.83 12.85 -35.46
CA GLN A 794 -3.41 13.92 -36.37
C GLN A 794 -1.92 14.27 -36.17
N SER A 795 -1.20 14.49 -37.27
CA SER A 795 0.19 14.97 -37.26
C SER A 795 0.31 16.49 -37.49
N GLU A 796 -0.74 17.12 -38.01
CA GLU A 796 -0.84 18.56 -38.23
C GLU A 796 -2.26 19.04 -37.88
N LEU A 797 -2.35 20.20 -37.26
CA LEU A 797 -3.62 20.82 -36.85
C LEU A 797 -3.55 22.33 -37.09
N SER A 798 -4.58 22.93 -37.67
CA SER A 798 -4.68 24.38 -37.84
C SER A 798 -5.84 24.94 -37.01
N LEU A 799 -5.58 25.92 -36.17
CA LEU A 799 -6.55 26.53 -35.27
C LEU A 799 -6.71 28.03 -35.53
N THR A 800 -7.95 28.50 -35.66
CA THR A 800 -8.25 29.93 -35.60
C THR A 800 -8.15 30.46 -34.17
N SER A 801 -8.10 31.78 -33.98
CA SER A 801 -7.91 32.37 -32.65
C SER A 801 -8.98 31.94 -31.66
N GLY A 802 -8.57 31.48 -30.48
CA GLY A 802 -9.45 30.99 -29.41
C GLY A 802 -10.11 29.64 -29.69
N GLN A 803 -9.88 29.03 -30.86
CA GLN A 803 -10.41 27.71 -31.19
C GLN A 803 -9.66 26.62 -30.41
N SER A 804 -10.40 25.58 -30.00
CA SER A 804 -9.86 24.36 -29.43
C SER A 804 -10.17 23.12 -30.28
N ALA A 805 -9.27 22.13 -30.27
CA ALA A 805 -9.49 20.80 -30.82
C ALA A 805 -8.83 19.75 -29.90
N VAL A 806 -9.34 18.52 -29.88
CA VAL A 806 -8.79 17.43 -29.05
C VAL A 806 -7.96 16.49 -29.92
N LEU A 807 -6.70 16.29 -29.56
CA LEU A 807 -5.86 15.24 -30.12
C LEU A 807 -6.08 13.94 -29.34
N LYS A 808 -6.18 12.81 -30.03
CA LYS A 808 -6.33 11.49 -29.42
C LYS A 808 -5.05 10.70 -29.57
N ALA A 809 -4.54 10.21 -28.45
CA ALA A 809 -3.36 9.34 -28.41
C ALA A 809 -3.79 7.88 -28.24
N THR A 810 -3.20 6.97 -29.02
CA THR A 810 -3.50 5.53 -28.99
C THR A 810 -2.23 4.72 -28.79
N LEU A 811 -2.30 3.70 -27.92
CA LEU A 811 -1.25 2.70 -27.69
C LEU A 811 -1.62 1.39 -28.37
N ASP A 812 -0.68 0.77 -29.08
CA ASP A 812 -0.81 -0.56 -29.68
C ASP A 812 0.36 -1.48 -29.27
N PRO A 813 0.10 -2.61 -28.57
CA PRO A 813 -1.21 -3.02 -28.05
C PRO A 813 -1.74 -2.07 -26.98
N ALA A 814 -3.06 -2.04 -26.79
CA ALA A 814 -3.69 -1.21 -25.77
C ALA A 814 -3.24 -1.64 -24.37
N VAL A 815 -2.86 -0.68 -23.54
CA VAL A 815 -2.38 -0.92 -22.18
C VAL A 815 -3.40 -0.37 -21.18
N GLU A 816 -4.00 -1.26 -20.39
CA GLU A 816 -4.97 -0.89 -19.36
C GLU A 816 -4.31 -0.05 -18.26
N GLY A 817 -4.95 1.07 -17.89
CA GLY A 817 -4.40 2.01 -16.90
C GLY A 817 -3.26 2.91 -17.41
N ALA A 818 -2.95 2.91 -18.71
CA ALA A 818 -1.93 3.80 -19.27
C ALA A 818 -2.30 5.29 -19.10
N SER A 819 -1.41 6.06 -18.48
CA SER A 819 -1.57 7.51 -18.26
C SER A 819 -0.69 8.29 -19.25
N ILE A 820 -1.30 8.78 -20.34
CA ILE A 820 -0.61 9.55 -21.39
C ILE A 820 -0.44 11.00 -20.93
N THR A 821 0.79 11.50 -21.00
CA THR A 821 1.12 12.89 -20.65
C THR A 821 1.16 13.77 -21.89
N TRP A 822 0.76 15.04 -21.76
CA TRP A 822 0.70 15.99 -22.87
C TRP A 822 1.54 17.23 -22.59
N SER A 823 2.24 17.73 -23.61
CA SER A 823 3.05 18.94 -23.52
C SER A 823 2.93 19.80 -24.79
N SER A 824 3.20 21.09 -24.66
CA SER A 824 3.31 22.03 -25.77
C SER A 824 4.68 22.68 -25.79
N SER A 825 5.31 22.77 -26.97
CA SER A 825 6.58 23.49 -27.15
C SER A 825 6.46 24.99 -26.94
N ASN A 826 5.25 25.55 -27.04
CA ASN A 826 4.97 26.95 -26.76
C ASN A 826 3.51 27.12 -26.28
N PRO A 827 3.26 26.95 -24.96
CA PRO A 827 1.91 27.05 -24.40
C PRO A 827 1.25 28.42 -24.62
N ALA A 828 2.03 29.50 -24.77
CA ALA A 828 1.49 30.83 -25.10
C ALA A 828 1.00 30.95 -26.55
N VAL A 829 1.37 30.02 -27.43
CA VAL A 829 0.85 29.90 -28.81
C VAL A 829 -0.28 28.87 -28.87
N ALA A 830 -0.06 27.67 -28.33
CA ALA A 830 -1.07 26.63 -28.22
C ALA A 830 -0.93 25.88 -26.90
N ALA A 831 -1.92 25.95 -26.02
CA ALA A 831 -1.92 25.21 -24.74
C ALA A 831 -2.63 23.87 -24.90
N VAL A 832 -2.18 22.82 -24.21
CA VAL A 832 -2.78 21.48 -24.21
C VAL A 832 -3.22 21.06 -22.80
N SER A 833 -4.40 20.45 -22.66
CA SER A 833 -4.89 19.89 -21.39
C SER A 833 -4.33 18.50 -21.13
N SER A 834 -4.53 17.97 -19.92
CA SER A 834 -4.16 16.58 -19.58
C SER A 834 -4.96 15.52 -20.34
N GLN A 835 -6.04 15.91 -21.03
CA GLN A 835 -6.86 15.05 -21.89
C GLN A 835 -6.61 15.30 -23.39
N GLY A 836 -5.56 16.05 -23.76
CA GLY A 836 -5.21 16.31 -25.16
C GLY A 836 -5.99 17.44 -25.84
N ALA A 837 -6.73 18.27 -25.09
CA ALA A 837 -7.43 19.42 -25.67
C ALA A 837 -6.46 20.58 -25.93
N VAL A 838 -6.20 20.89 -27.20
CA VAL A 838 -5.31 21.96 -27.66
C VAL A 838 -6.11 23.23 -27.97
N THR A 839 -5.69 24.37 -27.44
CA THR A 839 -6.35 25.68 -27.64
C THR A 839 -5.38 26.72 -28.18
N ASN A 840 -5.78 27.45 -29.22
CA ASN A 840 -4.99 28.56 -29.78
C ASN A 840 -5.04 29.79 -28.85
N LEU A 841 -3.90 30.12 -28.24
CA LEU A 841 -3.71 31.29 -27.36
C LEU A 841 -2.89 32.41 -28.02
N TYR A 842 -2.60 32.29 -29.31
CA TYR A 842 -1.64 33.14 -29.99
C TYR A 842 -2.13 34.59 -30.16
N ALA A 843 -1.46 35.50 -29.43
CA ALA A 843 -1.71 36.95 -29.47
C ALA A 843 -0.71 37.73 -30.34
N GLY A 844 0.19 37.05 -31.06
CA GLY A 844 1.17 37.69 -31.97
C GLY A 844 0.61 37.99 -33.37
N GLU A 845 1.45 38.52 -34.27
CA GLU A 845 1.10 38.82 -35.67
C GLU A 845 1.56 37.70 -36.61
N GLY A 846 0.82 37.46 -37.70
CA GLY A 846 1.09 36.35 -38.62
C GLY A 846 0.63 34.99 -38.06
N THR A 847 1.11 33.89 -38.62
CA THR A 847 0.86 32.54 -38.09
C THR A 847 2.01 32.09 -37.20
N ALA A 848 1.71 31.45 -36.08
CA ALA A 848 2.72 30.81 -35.23
C ALA A 848 2.47 29.32 -35.11
N THR A 849 3.53 28.54 -34.95
CA THR A 849 3.45 27.09 -34.77
C THR A 849 3.88 26.68 -33.37
N ALA A 850 3.19 25.71 -32.80
CA ALA A 850 3.61 25.00 -31.60
C ALA A 850 3.51 23.49 -31.84
N THR A 851 4.43 22.72 -31.29
CA THR A 851 4.37 21.25 -31.36
C THR A 851 3.71 20.74 -30.08
N ILE A 852 2.64 19.98 -30.24
CA ILE A 852 1.99 19.27 -29.14
C ILE A 852 2.49 17.83 -29.14
N THR A 853 2.96 17.35 -27.99
CA THR A 853 3.55 16.01 -27.85
C THR A 853 2.81 15.23 -26.78
N ALA A 854 2.31 14.05 -27.16
CA ALA A 854 1.85 13.01 -26.23
C ALA A 854 3.02 12.07 -25.91
N SER A 855 3.16 11.71 -24.63
CA SER A 855 4.26 10.86 -24.16
C SER A 855 3.77 9.80 -23.17
N TRP A 856 4.27 8.57 -23.32
CA TRP A 856 4.02 7.46 -22.41
C TRP A 856 5.19 6.46 -22.46
N ASN A 857 5.77 6.11 -21.31
CA ASN A 857 6.86 5.13 -21.17
C ASN A 857 7.97 5.25 -22.25
N GLY A 858 8.54 6.45 -22.42
CA GLY A 858 9.64 6.71 -23.36
C GLY A 858 9.23 6.87 -24.83
N GLN A 859 7.98 6.58 -25.17
CA GLN A 859 7.43 6.82 -26.51
C GLN A 859 6.81 8.20 -26.60
N SER A 860 6.87 8.79 -27.78
CA SER A 860 6.21 10.07 -28.05
C SER A 860 5.61 10.10 -29.45
N ALA A 861 4.49 10.82 -29.57
CA ALA A 861 3.89 11.18 -30.83
C ALA A 861 3.54 12.67 -30.80
N SER A 862 3.77 13.37 -31.91
CA SER A 862 3.66 14.82 -31.98
C SER A 862 2.76 15.29 -33.12
N CYS A 863 2.07 16.40 -32.88
CA CYS A 863 1.27 17.13 -33.84
C CYS A 863 1.80 18.56 -33.94
N THR A 864 2.09 19.05 -35.15
CA THR A 864 2.39 20.46 -35.38
C THR A 864 1.10 21.26 -35.45
N VAL A 865 0.93 22.22 -34.56
CA VAL A 865 -0.25 23.07 -34.46
C VAL A 865 0.06 24.45 -35.00
N THR A 866 -0.60 24.84 -36.08
CA THR A 866 -0.50 26.17 -36.69
C THR A 866 -1.65 27.05 -36.18
N CYS A 867 -1.31 28.10 -35.45
CA CYS A 867 -2.23 29.06 -34.85
C CYS A 867 -2.31 30.34 -35.68
N ALA A 868 -3.51 30.68 -36.12
CA ALA A 868 -3.80 31.97 -36.74
C ALA A 868 -3.81 33.11 -35.69
N PRO A 869 -3.50 34.35 -36.08
CA PRO A 869 -3.43 35.47 -35.14
C PRO A 869 -4.81 35.88 -34.63
N ALA A 870 -4.86 36.41 -33.41
CA ALA A 870 -6.07 36.99 -32.84
C ALA A 870 -6.41 38.36 -33.43
N ALA A 871 -7.71 38.57 -33.69
CA ALA A 871 -8.24 39.86 -34.14
C ALA A 871 -8.18 40.93 -33.04
N GLN A 872 -8.32 40.52 -31.77
CA GLN A 872 -8.25 41.43 -30.63
C GLN A 872 -7.28 40.88 -29.58
N VAL A 873 -6.31 41.70 -29.21
CA VAL A 873 -5.25 41.34 -28.25
C VAL A 873 -5.11 42.40 -27.17
N GLY A 874 -4.64 41.99 -26.00
CA GLY A 874 -4.40 42.88 -24.87
C GLY A 874 -2.97 42.70 -24.39
N LYS A 875 -2.26 43.81 -24.16
CA LYS A 875 -0.95 43.80 -23.51
C LYS A 875 -1.08 44.35 -22.09
N VAL A 876 -0.62 43.61 -21.10
CA VAL A 876 -0.66 44.07 -19.70
C VAL A 876 0.31 45.23 -19.52
N VAL A 877 -0.19 46.33 -18.94
CA VAL A 877 0.57 47.56 -18.69
C VAL A 877 0.32 48.07 -17.27
N ASN A 878 1.28 48.81 -16.71
CA ASN A 878 1.20 49.46 -15.40
C ASN A 878 0.89 48.49 -14.23
N ALA A 879 1.27 47.20 -14.37
CA ALA A 879 1.02 46.16 -13.38
C ALA A 879 2.32 45.53 -12.86
N GLU A 880 3.21 46.35 -12.29
CA GLU A 880 4.55 45.95 -11.82
C GLU A 880 4.50 44.87 -10.72
N ALA A 881 3.44 44.86 -9.90
CA ALA A 881 3.17 43.83 -8.91
C ALA A 881 2.31 42.65 -9.44
N GLY A 882 2.03 42.62 -10.75
CA GLY A 882 1.13 41.67 -11.39
C GLY A 882 -0.33 42.14 -11.47
N LEU A 883 -1.06 41.62 -12.46
CA LEU A 883 -2.47 41.88 -12.71
C LEU A 883 -3.29 40.65 -12.35
N ASN A 884 -4.17 40.78 -11.35
CA ASN A 884 -5.08 39.70 -10.97
C ASN A 884 -6.10 39.40 -12.07
N VAL A 885 -6.21 38.12 -12.43
CA VAL A 885 -7.29 37.57 -13.26
C VAL A 885 -8.37 37.05 -12.33
N ARG A 886 -9.63 37.40 -12.59
CA ARG A 886 -10.77 37.12 -11.72
C ARG A 886 -11.84 36.27 -12.40
N SER A 887 -12.65 35.61 -11.60
CA SER A 887 -13.77 34.77 -12.06
C SER A 887 -14.93 35.54 -12.68
N GLY A 888 -15.00 36.86 -12.48
CA GLY A 888 -16.02 37.74 -13.06
C GLY A 888 -15.56 39.21 -13.16
N PRO A 889 -16.33 40.06 -13.86
CA PRO A 889 -15.96 41.45 -14.14
C PRO A 889 -16.17 42.37 -12.93
N GLY A 890 -15.30 42.26 -11.93
CA GLY A 890 -15.36 43.08 -10.72
C GLY A 890 -14.33 42.68 -9.66
N THR A 891 -14.01 43.59 -8.73
CA THR A 891 -13.05 43.32 -7.63
C THR A 891 -13.57 42.38 -6.56
N ASP A 892 -14.89 42.19 -6.49
CA ASP A 892 -15.55 41.31 -5.51
C ASP A 892 -15.56 39.84 -5.96
N TYR A 893 -15.19 39.57 -7.21
CA TYR A 893 -15.00 38.21 -7.72
C TYR A 893 -13.64 37.65 -7.30
N SER A 894 -13.60 36.36 -7.00
CA SER A 894 -12.38 35.66 -6.60
C SER A 894 -11.25 35.82 -7.63
N VAL A 895 -10.03 35.97 -7.13
CA VAL A 895 -8.81 35.93 -7.97
C VAL A 895 -8.55 34.47 -8.35
N ILE A 896 -8.51 34.19 -9.64
CA ILE A 896 -8.32 32.83 -10.21
C ILE A 896 -6.99 32.69 -10.96
N GLY A 897 -6.24 33.79 -11.11
CA GLY A 897 -4.94 33.78 -11.75
C GLY A 897 -4.28 35.15 -11.72
N GLY A 898 -3.15 35.28 -12.43
CA GLY A 898 -2.45 36.54 -12.57
C GLY A 898 -1.65 36.61 -13.86
N LEU A 899 -1.52 37.82 -14.41
CA LEU A 899 -0.69 38.14 -15.56
C LEU A 899 0.44 39.09 -15.14
N THR A 900 1.62 38.97 -15.71
CA THR A 900 2.73 39.90 -15.45
C THR A 900 2.71 41.06 -16.42
N ASN A 901 3.29 42.19 -16.02
CA ASN A 901 3.45 43.35 -16.89
C ASN A 901 4.13 42.97 -18.21
N GLY A 902 3.57 43.41 -19.33
CA GLY A 902 4.04 43.09 -20.68
C GLY A 902 3.44 41.82 -21.29
N THR A 903 2.74 40.98 -20.53
CA THR A 903 2.08 39.77 -21.06
C THR A 903 1.07 40.13 -22.13
N GLN A 904 1.09 39.40 -23.26
CA GLN A 904 0.07 39.51 -24.30
C GLN A 904 -0.96 38.38 -24.17
N VAL A 905 -2.24 38.71 -24.29
CA VAL A 905 -3.36 37.78 -24.18
C VAL A 905 -4.35 37.99 -25.31
N VAL A 906 -5.13 36.96 -25.63
CA VAL A 906 -6.26 37.08 -26.54
C VAL A 906 -7.42 37.72 -25.77
N VAL A 907 -8.00 38.79 -26.31
CA VAL A 907 -9.15 39.45 -25.70
C VAL A 907 -10.41 38.92 -26.38
N LEU A 908 -11.24 38.22 -25.62
CA LEU A 908 -12.49 37.63 -26.09
C LEU A 908 -13.62 38.67 -26.11
N GLU A 909 -13.67 39.53 -25.09
CA GLU A 909 -14.70 40.55 -24.93
C GLU A 909 -14.18 41.72 -24.07
N VAL A 910 -14.67 42.93 -24.33
CA VAL A 910 -14.48 44.08 -23.43
C VAL A 910 -15.86 44.59 -23.02
N LYS A 911 -16.14 44.59 -21.72
CA LYS A 911 -17.44 44.98 -21.18
C LYS A 911 -17.29 45.67 -19.83
N ASP A 912 -17.95 46.84 -19.69
CA ASP A 912 -18.04 47.60 -18.45
C ASP A 912 -16.68 47.87 -17.75
N GLY A 913 -15.64 48.13 -18.55
CA GLY A 913 -14.29 48.42 -18.06
C GLY A 913 -13.45 47.18 -17.70
N TRP A 914 -13.96 45.97 -17.91
CA TRP A 914 -13.25 44.70 -17.74
C TRP A 914 -13.05 43.99 -19.09
N CYS A 915 -11.91 43.32 -19.24
CA CYS A 915 -11.57 42.53 -20.41
C CYS A 915 -11.66 41.05 -20.05
N HIS A 916 -12.47 40.30 -20.79
CA HIS A 916 -12.53 38.85 -20.74
C HIS A 916 -11.40 38.31 -21.62
N VAL A 917 -10.42 37.65 -21.01
CA VAL A 917 -9.18 37.27 -21.67
C VAL A 917 -8.98 35.77 -21.66
N LEU A 918 -8.44 35.25 -22.76
CA LEU A 918 -7.97 33.89 -22.91
C LEU A 918 -6.44 33.91 -22.85
N TYR A 919 -5.88 33.13 -21.92
CA TYR A 919 -4.46 33.16 -21.58
C TYR A 919 -3.97 31.79 -21.11
N ALA A 920 -2.65 31.63 -21.02
CA ALA A 920 -2.04 30.44 -20.40
C ALA A 920 -1.90 30.69 -18.89
N ASN A 921 -2.47 29.82 -18.05
CA ASN A 921 -2.31 29.90 -16.61
C ASN A 921 -0.88 29.52 -16.16
N LYS A 922 -0.56 29.60 -14.86
CA LYS A 922 0.77 29.23 -14.33
C LYS A 922 1.19 27.79 -14.66
N SER A 923 0.23 26.91 -14.91
CA SER A 923 0.44 25.52 -15.31
C SER A 923 0.53 25.33 -16.83
N GLY A 924 0.52 26.43 -17.61
CA GLY A 924 0.58 26.40 -19.08
C GLY A 924 -0.71 25.96 -19.78
N GLN A 925 -1.83 25.86 -19.06
CA GLN A 925 -3.12 25.45 -19.61
C GLN A 925 -3.94 26.66 -20.05
N ALA A 926 -4.78 26.47 -21.07
CA ALA A 926 -5.73 27.49 -21.50
C ALA A 926 -6.72 27.81 -20.36
N ALA A 927 -6.80 29.08 -20.00
CA ALA A 927 -7.70 29.58 -18.99
C ALA A 927 -8.38 30.86 -19.48
N ILE A 928 -9.58 31.08 -18.98
CA ILE A 928 -10.37 32.27 -19.28
C ILE A 928 -10.66 32.99 -17.96
N GLY A 929 -10.58 34.32 -17.97
CA GLY A 929 -10.97 35.12 -16.83
C GLY A 929 -11.05 36.60 -17.16
N TYR A 930 -11.39 37.41 -16.16
CA TYR A 930 -11.59 38.84 -16.31
C TYR A 930 -10.43 39.62 -15.70
N VAL A 931 -9.92 40.60 -16.44
CA VAL A 931 -8.93 41.56 -15.96
C VAL A 931 -9.44 42.99 -16.10
N SER A 932 -8.99 43.89 -15.24
CA SER A 932 -9.36 45.29 -15.34
C SER A 932 -8.77 45.91 -16.61
N GLY A 933 -9.60 46.56 -17.41
CA GLY A 933 -9.18 47.21 -18.66
C GLY A 933 -8.22 48.37 -18.44
N SER A 934 -8.16 48.94 -17.24
CA SER A 934 -7.19 49.99 -16.87
C SER A 934 -5.73 49.51 -16.88
N TYR A 935 -5.50 48.20 -16.86
CA TYR A 935 -4.19 47.56 -16.87
C TYR A 935 -3.94 46.75 -18.15
N LEU A 936 -4.79 46.90 -19.17
CA LEU A 936 -4.69 46.17 -20.43
C LEU A 936 -4.79 47.12 -21.62
N GLU A 937 -3.70 47.28 -22.36
CA GLU A 937 -3.68 48.02 -23.62
C GLU A 937 -4.24 47.12 -24.73
N VAL A 938 -5.49 47.37 -25.11
CA VAL A 938 -6.23 46.54 -26.08
C VAL A 938 -6.02 47.08 -27.49
N THR A 939 -5.57 46.21 -28.40
CA THR A 939 -5.38 46.51 -29.82
C THR A 939 -6.35 45.68 -30.66
N GLN A 940 -7.10 46.34 -31.53
CA GLN A 940 -7.89 45.70 -32.59
C GLN A 940 -7.06 45.63 -33.87
N ARG A 941 -6.92 44.45 -34.44
CA ARG A 941 -6.23 44.22 -35.72
C ARG A 941 -7.27 44.05 -36.82
N THR A 942 -7.16 44.85 -37.87
CA THR A 942 -7.89 44.59 -39.12
C THR A 942 -7.16 43.48 -39.86
N ASN A 943 -7.87 42.38 -40.14
CA ASN A 943 -7.34 41.23 -40.90
C ASN A 943 -6.65 41.62 -42.20
#